data_AF-A0AA36D086-F1
#
_entry.id   AF-A0AA36D086-F1
#
_cell.length_a   1.000
_cell.length_b   1.000
_cell.length_c   1.000
_cell.angle_alpha   90.00
_cell.angle_beta   90.00
_cell.angle_gamma   90.00
#
_symmetry.space_group_name_H-M   'P 1'
#
loop_
_entity.id
_entity.type
_entity.pdbx_description
1 polymer ?
#
loop_
_entity_poly.entity_id
_entity_poly.type
_entity_poly.pdbx_seq_one_letter_code
_entity_poly.pdbx_strand_id
1 'polypeptide(L)'
;MRIARPRSPESFKYVHSCDLNAFVQIMICDLSGVFRDPTDPTRKLRDLLVEATVYCEGEKVGFPVSTAYSPRPAAAREQLIHSFGQWLTLPVRYCDLSRDAYVHFTIWEHLTKEEDEFTTCGSASGFPNTLVAQATMHFFCERGVLKRDTIELRVHPGGTPDHRANWEEREEWVGHSLKSDEAAHLYQSCAVYKSMKERGTRHDEDAWLSRISFMQIERLKTGHQQALRDLFLVVKMSYIRHGDYCYDVVYYERSSTETRLCLSTVQTGVDLWRGGDAEIGLENLSEAKHTQMARFIGSTQNAKSLKPNREAKAKLEQLLQHPSSLPLTFEQRDLVWKFRYFLQRESRALTKFVRSVNWENAVEEQQALELLKDWRAIEAEDALELLSPSITHPAVRGYAVSRLIEATSHENIILFLPQLVQALKYEPQQDAVIHSSTYINSGLLAAATAEMDGGGMRQEHWDIPTEHLASVLIKLALTSMTMANFLYWHLKVEAEVTKNTENPEESAMYEQILKRLFDELQKASPLSAQSAQAIKLQQQWVENLQKVLSESKGAGGDIKYKEKILRTNLLKAKTLSDQEIRGLVLPLDPNYRIEGMLAESANIFNSKAMPMKLTLRVASQMALTSRSPQPEEYTFIFKQGDDLRQDQLVIQMIRLMDRLMKRDQLDLRLTPYSVLATGLTEGFVQFVKATPLRDIFTQYQTIPAYLQAKRPSRDHPLKIETEVVENYVRSLAGYSIVCYILGIGDRHNDNLLLCENGKLFHVDFGYMLGRDPKPLPPPMKLSSEMMLLISSDQKWYDEFISYCDSAFKILRRNANVILNLFSLMLDAGIPDIAIEKDKAVFKIETRMQLGLNEEQASQFMMKLIESSQQAKMPVLVDFIHDFKLRFF
;
A
#
# COMPACT_ATOMS: atom_id res chain seq x y z
N MET A 1 15.17 -8.18 -66.14
CA MET A 1 14.36 -8.60 -64.97
C MET A 1 15.13 -9.66 -64.18
N ARG A 2 15.79 -9.28 -63.10
CA ARG A 2 16.24 -10.19 -62.04
C ARG A 2 15.46 -9.83 -60.80
N ILE A 3 14.71 -10.79 -60.29
CA ILE A 3 13.79 -10.69 -59.17
C ILE A 3 14.58 -10.31 -57.93
N ALA A 4 14.38 -9.09 -57.44
CA ALA A 4 14.96 -8.64 -56.18
C ALA A 4 14.34 -9.47 -55.04
N ARG A 5 15.20 -10.07 -54.21
CA ARG A 5 14.80 -10.72 -52.97
C ARG A 5 13.97 -9.73 -52.12
N PRO A 6 12.90 -10.17 -51.44
CA PRO A 6 12.19 -9.30 -50.51
C PRO A 6 13.17 -8.84 -49.43
N ARG A 7 13.34 -7.52 -49.31
CA ARG A 7 14.14 -6.90 -48.25
C ARG A 7 13.53 -7.29 -46.90
N SER A 8 14.37 -7.67 -45.94
CA SER A 8 14.01 -7.65 -44.52
C SER A 8 13.45 -6.25 -44.18
N PRO A 9 12.36 -6.13 -43.40
CA PRO A 9 11.82 -4.83 -43.04
C PRO A 9 12.90 -4.03 -42.30
N GLU A 10 13.31 -2.90 -42.87
CA GLU A 10 14.16 -1.93 -42.16
C GLU A 10 13.39 -1.53 -40.89
N SER A 11 13.91 -1.91 -39.72
CA SER A 11 13.26 -1.61 -38.45
C SER A 11 13.20 -0.08 -38.27
N PHE A 12 12.01 0.49 -38.21
CA PHE A 12 11.82 1.90 -37.86
C PHE A 12 12.19 2.10 -36.39
N LYS A 13 13.33 2.77 -36.14
CA LYS A 13 13.84 3.04 -34.78
C LYS A 13 13.50 4.48 -34.42
N TYR A 14 12.68 4.66 -33.39
CA TYR A 14 12.23 5.99 -32.96
C TYR A 14 12.40 6.20 -31.46
N VAL A 15 12.39 7.48 -31.05
CA VAL A 15 12.36 7.96 -29.67
C VAL A 15 11.28 9.02 -29.56
N HIS A 16 10.57 9.05 -28.44
CA HIS A 16 9.55 10.08 -28.19
C HIS A 16 10.19 11.43 -27.87
N SER A 17 9.59 12.51 -28.37
CA SER A 17 10.04 13.89 -28.08
C SER A 17 10.11 14.17 -26.58
N CYS A 18 9.14 13.67 -25.79
CA CYS A 18 9.10 13.85 -24.33
C CYS A 18 10.25 13.17 -23.56
N ASP A 19 10.89 12.16 -24.13
CA ASP A 19 11.97 11.41 -23.47
C ASP A 19 13.35 12.03 -23.72
N LEU A 20 13.42 13.11 -24.51
CA LEU A 20 14.67 13.76 -24.94
C LEU A 20 14.90 15.09 -24.22
N ASN A 21 15.74 15.06 -23.18
CA ASN A 21 16.17 16.25 -22.43
C ASN A 21 17.42 16.91 -23.05
N ALA A 22 17.35 17.27 -24.33
CA ALA A 22 18.41 17.96 -25.06
C ALA A 22 17.86 19.17 -25.83
N PHE A 23 18.70 20.18 -26.06
CA PHE A 23 18.33 21.35 -26.87
C PHE A 23 18.27 21.00 -28.34
N VAL A 24 17.30 21.59 -29.05
CA VAL A 24 17.15 21.40 -30.50
C VAL A 24 18.27 22.14 -31.22
N GLN A 25 18.93 21.46 -32.16
CA GLN A 25 20.02 22.02 -32.95
C GLN A 25 19.72 21.95 -34.45
N ILE A 26 19.98 23.07 -35.13
CA ILE A 26 19.85 23.19 -36.59
C ILE A 26 21.10 23.83 -37.17
N MET A 27 21.54 23.38 -38.34
CA MET A 27 22.65 23.99 -39.05
C MET A 27 22.13 24.85 -40.20
N ILE A 28 22.52 26.11 -40.23
CA ILE A 28 22.30 26.96 -41.41
C ILE A 28 23.45 26.68 -42.36
N CYS A 29 23.13 26.09 -43.53
CA CYS A 29 24.14 25.67 -44.50
C CYS A 29 24.41 26.80 -45.49
N ASP A 30 23.53 27.00 -46.47
CA ASP A 30 23.77 27.82 -47.64
C ASP A 30 22.52 28.63 -48.01
N LEU A 31 22.71 29.83 -48.53
CA LEU A 31 21.70 30.58 -49.26
C LEU A 31 22.04 30.55 -50.75
N SER A 32 21.11 30.03 -51.56
CA SER A 32 21.29 29.81 -53.00
C SER A 32 20.12 30.37 -53.81
N GLY A 33 20.33 30.61 -55.10
CA GLY A 33 19.29 31.14 -56.01
C GLY A 33 19.65 32.49 -56.60
N VAL A 34 18.64 33.22 -57.05
CA VAL A 34 18.80 34.53 -57.72
C VAL A 34 18.08 35.61 -56.92
N PHE A 35 18.82 36.47 -56.23
CA PHE A 35 18.25 37.67 -55.63
C PHE A 35 18.00 38.73 -56.70
N ARG A 36 16.84 39.38 -56.66
CA ARG A 36 16.54 40.59 -57.42
C ARG A 36 15.93 41.61 -56.47
N ASP A 37 16.60 42.73 -56.31
CA ASP A 37 15.99 43.86 -55.63
C ASP A 37 14.90 44.45 -56.56
N PRO A 38 13.66 44.67 -56.08
CA PRO A 38 12.61 45.35 -56.84
C PRO A 38 12.99 46.76 -57.31
N THR A 39 13.93 47.41 -56.61
CA THR A 39 14.35 48.80 -56.83
C THR A 39 15.66 48.93 -57.62
N ASP A 40 16.59 47.98 -57.47
CA ASP A 40 17.86 47.94 -58.24
C ASP A 40 18.21 46.51 -58.71
N PRO A 41 17.96 46.17 -59.99
CA PRO A 41 18.25 44.86 -60.54
C PRO A 41 19.73 44.45 -60.50
N THR A 42 20.65 45.41 -60.30
CA THR A 42 22.10 45.18 -60.27
C THR A 42 22.66 45.03 -58.85
N ARG A 43 21.85 45.28 -57.82
CA ARG A 43 22.24 45.16 -56.41
C ARG A 43 22.62 43.72 -56.08
N LYS A 44 23.81 43.57 -55.49
CA LYS A 44 24.27 42.30 -54.92
C LYS A 44 24.19 42.37 -53.40
N LEU A 45 23.65 41.31 -52.80
CA LEU A 45 23.66 41.13 -51.35
C LEU A 45 25.09 41.04 -50.82
N ARG A 46 25.34 41.72 -49.70
CA ARG A 46 26.61 41.80 -48.97
C ARG A 46 26.60 40.87 -47.75
N ASP A 47 27.07 41.33 -46.60
CA ASP A 47 27.19 40.55 -45.38
C ASP A 47 25.81 40.17 -44.83
N LEU A 48 25.52 38.87 -44.86
CA LEU A 48 24.24 38.31 -44.46
C LEU A 48 24.31 37.68 -43.07
N LEU A 49 23.19 37.79 -42.36
CA LEU A 49 22.94 37.19 -41.06
C LEU A 49 21.62 36.44 -41.12
N VAL A 50 21.58 35.20 -40.63
CA VAL A 50 20.32 34.45 -40.49
C VAL A 50 19.97 34.36 -39.01
N GLU A 51 18.78 34.81 -38.66
CA GLU A 51 18.21 34.72 -37.32
C GLU A 51 17.06 33.71 -37.32
N ALA A 52 17.09 32.78 -36.36
CA ALA A 52 16.10 31.73 -36.17
C ALA A 52 15.34 31.97 -34.86
N THR A 53 14.00 32.05 -34.96
CA THR A 53 13.10 32.22 -33.81
C THR A 53 12.11 31.08 -33.74
N VAL A 54 11.95 30.46 -32.56
CA VAL A 54 11.02 29.34 -32.35
C VAL A 54 9.66 29.87 -31.88
N TYR A 55 8.59 29.27 -32.40
CA TYR A 55 7.21 29.51 -31.98
C TYR A 55 6.51 28.18 -31.65
N CYS A 56 5.71 28.19 -30.60
CA CYS A 56 4.85 27.07 -30.18
C CYS A 56 3.46 27.64 -29.88
N GLU A 57 2.39 27.02 -30.39
CA GLU A 57 1.02 27.52 -30.24
C GLU A 57 0.82 28.98 -30.71
N GLY A 58 1.67 29.43 -31.64
CA GLY A 58 1.68 30.81 -32.15
C GLY A 58 2.37 31.84 -31.25
N GLU A 59 2.92 31.42 -30.11
CA GLU A 59 3.67 32.27 -29.17
C GLU A 59 5.18 32.05 -29.30
N LYS A 60 5.96 33.13 -29.13
CA LYS A 60 7.43 33.08 -29.25
C LYS A 60 8.05 32.37 -28.05
N VAL A 61 8.85 31.34 -28.31
CA VAL A 61 9.56 30.56 -27.29
C VAL A 61 11.05 30.92 -27.29
N GLY A 62 11.50 31.55 -26.20
CA GLY A 62 12.89 31.95 -26.00
C GLY A 62 13.34 33.15 -26.84
N PHE A 63 14.65 33.38 -26.87
CA PHE A 63 15.26 34.48 -27.60
C PHE A 63 15.67 34.05 -29.02
N PRO A 64 15.62 34.95 -30.02
CA PRO A 64 16.14 34.65 -31.36
C PRO A 64 17.63 34.30 -31.32
N VAL A 65 18.05 33.35 -32.16
CA VAL A 65 19.44 32.92 -32.27
C VAL A 65 19.93 33.19 -33.68
N SER A 66 21.05 33.90 -33.81
CA SER A 66 21.60 34.29 -35.11
C SER A 66 22.92 33.59 -35.44
N THR A 67 23.21 33.44 -36.73
CA THR A 67 24.54 33.04 -37.22
C THR A 67 25.59 34.11 -36.88
N ALA A 68 26.87 33.76 -36.97
CA ALA A 68 27.96 34.70 -36.97
C ALA A 68 28.08 35.36 -38.36
N TYR A 69 28.71 36.53 -38.41
CA TYR A 69 29.10 37.15 -39.67
C TYR A 69 30.16 36.31 -40.36
N SER A 70 29.92 35.96 -41.62
CA SER A 70 30.90 35.27 -42.47
C SER A 70 31.01 36.03 -43.80
N PRO A 71 32.22 36.36 -44.28
CA PRO A 71 32.41 37.02 -45.56
C PRO A 71 32.07 36.06 -46.72
N ARG A 72 31.65 36.63 -47.85
CA ARG A 72 31.29 35.85 -49.05
C ARG A 72 32.49 35.00 -49.55
N PRO A 73 32.27 33.73 -49.96
CA PRO A 73 33.35 32.90 -50.50
C PRO A 73 33.94 33.49 -51.79
N ALA A 74 35.28 33.61 -51.86
CA ALA A 74 36.00 34.20 -53.01
C ALA A 74 35.85 33.42 -54.34
N ALA A 75 35.37 32.16 -54.27
CA ALA A 75 35.13 31.30 -55.43
C ALA A 75 33.73 30.66 -55.33
N ALA A 76 32.69 31.47 -55.41
CA ALA A 76 31.32 30.98 -55.42
C ALA A 76 30.93 30.41 -56.80
N ARG A 77 30.31 29.22 -56.81
CA ARG A 77 29.56 28.69 -57.98
C ARG A 77 28.49 29.72 -58.36
N GLU A 78 28.11 29.82 -59.65
CA GLU A 78 27.23 30.88 -60.20
C GLU A 78 25.88 31.10 -59.48
N GLN A 79 25.44 30.19 -58.59
CA GLN A 79 24.14 30.23 -57.90
C GLN A 79 24.23 30.25 -56.37
N LEU A 80 25.42 30.20 -55.78
CA LEU A 80 25.61 30.29 -54.33
C LEU A 80 25.74 31.77 -53.92
N ILE A 81 24.82 32.25 -53.09
CA ILE A 81 24.84 33.63 -52.59
C ILE A 81 25.75 33.72 -51.38
N HIS A 82 25.53 32.85 -50.39
CA HIS A 82 26.28 32.85 -49.14
C HIS A 82 26.32 31.44 -48.53
N SER A 83 27.39 31.12 -47.81
CA SER A 83 27.55 29.86 -47.06
C SER A 83 27.88 30.18 -45.62
N PHE A 84 27.04 29.69 -44.69
CA PHE A 84 27.13 29.94 -43.26
C PHE A 84 27.84 28.78 -42.55
N GLY A 85 27.41 27.54 -42.82
CA GLY A 85 28.00 26.32 -42.26
C GLY A 85 27.98 26.23 -40.73
N GLN A 86 27.00 26.86 -40.05
CA GLN A 86 26.99 27.03 -38.60
C GLN A 86 25.82 26.32 -37.92
N TRP A 87 26.11 25.57 -36.86
CA TRP A 87 25.10 25.01 -35.95
C TRP A 87 24.60 26.08 -34.97
N LEU A 88 23.28 26.26 -34.94
CA LEU A 88 22.56 27.06 -33.96
C LEU A 88 21.88 26.12 -32.96
N THR A 89 22.07 26.41 -31.68
CA THR A 89 21.33 25.73 -30.59
C THR A 89 20.14 26.61 -30.23
N LEU A 90 18.93 26.12 -30.49
CA LEU A 90 17.70 26.84 -30.21
C LEU A 90 17.39 26.77 -28.71
N PRO A 91 16.79 27.82 -28.12
CA PRO A 91 16.49 27.88 -26.69
C PRO A 91 15.24 27.07 -26.30
N VAL A 92 15.08 25.88 -26.88
CA VAL A 92 13.98 24.96 -26.65
C VAL A 92 14.51 23.52 -26.65
N ARG A 93 13.99 22.69 -25.75
CA ARG A 93 14.33 21.27 -25.67
C ARG A 93 13.37 20.43 -26.51
N TYR A 94 13.80 19.26 -26.95
CA TYR A 94 12.92 18.33 -27.68
C TYR A 94 11.64 17.98 -26.89
N CYS A 95 11.73 17.87 -25.56
CA CYS A 95 10.59 17.59 -24.68
C CYS A 95 9.60 18.75 -24.53
N ASP A 96 10.00 19.98 -24.86
CA ASP A 96 9.19 21.20 -24.69
C ASP A 96 8.56 21.66 -26.02
N LEU A 97 8.84 20.99 -27.14
CA LEU A 97 8.26 21.33 -28.44
C LEU A 97 6.79 20.87 -28.50
N SER A 98 5.87 21.78 -28.81
CA SER A 98 4.49 21.45 -29.15
C SER A 98 4.38 20.78 -30.53
N ARG A 99 3.26 20.09 -30.81
CA ARG A 99 3.05 19.39 -32.10
C ARG A 99 3.10 20.34 -33.29
N ASP A 100 2.61 21.55 -33.11
CA ASP A 100 2.54 22.60 -34.13
C ASP A 100 3.79 23.48 -34.18
N ALA A 101 4.81 23.20 -33.35
CA ALA A 101 6.00 24.03 -33.25
C ALA A 101 6.72 24.27 -34.59
N TYR A 102 7.19 25.50 -34.78
CA TYR A 102 7.86 25.95 -35.99
C TYR A 102 8.99 26.94 -35.73
N VAL A 103 9.87 27.07 -36.71
CA VAL A 103 10.96 28.05 -36.73
C VAL A 103 10.71 29.07 -37.82
N HIS A 104 10.80 30.34 -37.46
CA HIS A 104 10.82 31.46 -38.38
C HIS A 104 12.27 31.91 -38.59
N PHE A 105 12.71 31.89 -39.85
CA PHE A 105 14.02 32.35 -40.30
C PHE A 105 13.89 33.74 -40.91
N THR A 106 14.70 34.68 -40.43
CA THR A 106 14.84 36.01 -41.03
C THR A 106 16.27 36.22 -41.49
N ILE A 107 16.43 36.67 -42.74
CA ILE A 107 17.73 36.93 -43.36
C ILE A 107 17.92 38.44 -43.41
N TRP A 108 18.92 38.91 -42.69
CA TRP A 108 19.27 40.31 -42.54
C TRP A 108 20.54 40.63 -43.33
N GLU A 109 20.56 41.78 -44.00
CA GLU A 109 21.77 42.38 -44.58
C GLU A 109 22.25 43.51 -43.68
N HIS A 110 23.54 43.51 -43.36
CA HIS A 110 24.15 44.55 -42.53
C HIS A 110 24.51 45.78 -43.36
N LEU A 111 24.08 46.97 -42.92
CA LEU A 111 24.45 48.24 -43.54
C LEU A 111 25.62 48.89 -42.78
N THR A 112 26.68 49.26 -43.49
CA THR A 112 27.75 50.10 -42.94
C THR A 112 27.26 51.55 -42.84
N LYS A 113 27.62 52.26 -41.76
CA LYS A 113 27.14 53.59 -41.32
C LYS A 113 27.22 54.77 -42.33
N GLU A 114 27.61 54.57 -43.59
CA GLU A 114 27.73 55.65 -44.60
C GLU A 114 26.47 55.86 -45.47
N GLU A 115 25.41 55.04 -45.32
CA GLU A 115 24.20 55.12 -46.18
C GLU A 115 22.90 55.50 -45.39
N ASP A 116 23.03 55.92 -44.13
CA ASP A 116 21.93 56.07 -43.15
C ASP A 116 21.06 57.35 -43.26
N GLU A 117 21.10 58.10 -44.37
CA GLU A 117 20.31 59.35 -44.48
C GLU A 117 18.85 59.19 -44.96
N PHE A 118 18.35 57.97 -45.27
CA PHE A 118 16.98 57.88 -45.83
C PHE A 118 16.06 56.71 -45.45
N THR A 119 16.28 55.95 -44.38
CA THR A 119 15.26 54.98 -43.92
C THR A 119 15.20 54.80 -42.41
N THR A 120 14.32 55.57 -41.77
CA THR A 120 13.83 55.31 -40.40
C THR A 120 12.75 54.23 -40.43
N CYS A 121 13.01 53.06 -39.84
CA CYS A 121 12.01 52.19 -39.18
C CYS A 121 12.72 51.31 -38.15
N GLY A 122 12.28 51.39 -36.89
CA GLY A 122 13.01 50.91 -35.72
C GLY A 122 13.21 49.39 -35.64
N SER A 123 14.45 49.01 -35.33
CA SER A 123 14.79 47.76 -34.66
C SER A 123 15.40 48.09 -33.29
N ALA A 124 14.99 47.39 -32.24
CA ALA A 124 15.50 47.55 -30.87
C ALA A 124 16.91 46.95 -30.68
N SER A 125 17.53 46.38 -31.73
CA SER A 125 18.96 46.05 -31.76
C SER A 125 19.72 47.19 -32.42
N GLY A 126 20.69 47.80 -31.72
CA GLY A 126 21.42 49.00 -32.15
C GLY A 126 22.35 48.88 -33.38
N PHE A 127 21.99 48.10 -34.40
CA PHE A 127 22.70 47.93 -35.66
C PHE A 127 21.71 48.06 -36.85
N PRO A 128 22.00 48.88 -37.87
CA PRO A 128 21.12 49.03 -39.03
C PRO A 128 21.21 47.76 -39.90
N ASN A 129 20.16 46.94 -39.82
CA ASN A 129 20.02 45.72 -40.61
C ASN A 129 18.76 45.84 -41.46
N THR A 130 18.85 45.53 -42.75
CA THR A 130 17.69 45.49 -43.66
C THR A 130 17.23 44.05 -43.83
N LEU A 131 15.92 43.79 -43.71
CA LEU A 131 15.37 42.46 -43.99
C LEU A 131 15.45 42.19 -45.49
N VAL A 132 16.08 41.06 -45.85
CA VAL A 132 16.25 40.62 -47.24
C VAL A 132 15.18 39.62 -47.61
N ALA A 133 15.00 38.61 -46.76
CA ALA A 133 14.05 37.53 -46.99
C ALA A 133 13.68 36.83 -45.68
N GLN A 134 12.59 36.09 -45.70
CA GLN A 134 12.13 35.28 -44.56
C GLN A 134 11.53 33.95 -45.01
N ALA A 135 11.51 32.97 -44.12
CA ALA A 135 10.86 31.68 -44.33
C ALA A 135 10.43 31.05 -43.00
N THR A 136 9.45 30.16 -43.08
CA THR A 136 8.93 29.41 -41.93
C THR A 136 9.08 27.92 -42.18
N MET A 137 9.43 27.16 -41.14
CA MET A 137 9.56 25.71 -41.19
C MET A 137 8.98 25.05 -39.94
N HIS A 138 8.02 24.13 -40.11
CA HIS A 138 7.52 23.30 -39.03
C HIS A 138 8.54 22.24 -38.62
N PHE A 139 8.66 21.96 -37.33
CA PHE A 139 9.53 20.90 -36.83
C PHE A 139 9.02 19.50 -37.17
N PHE A 140 7.72 19.26 -37.04
CA PHE A 140 7.10 17.96 -37.27
C PHE A 140 6.39 17.90 -38.62
N CYS A 141 6.42 16.73 -39.27
CA CYS A 141 5.57 16.44 -40.43
C CYS A 141 4.14 16.07 -39.98
N GLU A 142 3.20 15.93 -40.92
CA GLU A 142 1.80 15.57 -40.61
C GLU A 142 1.64 14.30 -39.76
N ARG A 143 2.59 13.36 -39.92
CA ARG A 143 2.63 12.10 -39.18
C ARG A 143 3.21 12.22 -37.76
N GLY A 144 3.49 13.45 -37.29
CA GLY A 144 4.07 13.70 -35.98
C GLY A 144 5.54 13.32 -35.88
N VAL A 145 6.26 13.19 -36.99
CA VAL A 145 7.68 12.81 -37.01
C VAL A 145 8.53 14.05 -37.25
N LEU A 146 9.56 14.27 -36.44
CA LEU A 146 10.48 15.39 -36.61
C LEU A 146 11.16 15.31 -37.98
N LYS A 147 11.20 16.44 -38.69
CA LYS A 147 11.90 16.55 -39.98
C LYS A 147 13.39 16.29 -39.82
N ARG A 148 13.99 15.75 -40.88
CA ARG A 148 15.36 15.20 -40.85
C ARG A 148 16.16 15.63 -42.05
N ASP A 149 17.46 15.38 -41.94
CA ASP A 149 18.45 15.60 -42.98
C ASP A 149 18.51 17.08 -43.42
N THR A 150 18.85 17.31 -44.68
CA THR A 150 18.99 18.64 -45.26
C THR A 150 17.68 19.06 -45.92
N ILE A 151 17.21 20.24 -45.53
CA ILE A 151 15.94 20.84 -45.87
C ILE A 151 16.21 22.10 -46.70
N GLU A 152 15.52 22.25 -47.83
CA GLU A 152 15.65 23.41 -48.70
C GLU A 152 14.36 24.22 -48.65
N LEU A 153 14.43 25.38 -47.99
CA LEU A 153 13.30 26.27 -47.78
C LEU A 153 13.32 27.36 -48.85
N ARG A 154 12.22 27.51 -49.59
CA ARG A 154 12.01 28.71 -50.41
C ARG A 154 11.84 29.90 -49.47
N VAL A 155 12.62 30.95 -49.69
CA VAL A 155 12.54 32.19 -48.88
C VAL A 155 11.91 33.30 -49.70
N HIS A 156 11.06 34.09 -49.06
CA HIS A 156 10.31 35.17 -49.70
C HIS A 156 10.92 36.52 -49.33
N PRO A 157 11.17 37.41 -50.30
CA PRO A 157 11.61 38.77 -50.00
C PRO A 157 10.47 39.56 -49.34
N GLY A 158 10.80 40.38 -48.33
CA GLY A 158 9.81 41.15 -47.58
C GLY A 158 10.46 42.31 -46.81
N GLY A 159 9.72 43.39 -46.61
CA GLY A 159 10.22 44.62 -45.96
C GLY A 159 10.10 44.62 -44.43
N THR A 160 9.21 43.81 -43.85
CA THR A 160 9.03 43.68 -42.39
C THR A 160 8.94 42.21 -42.00
N PRO A 161 9.55 41.79 -40.87
CA PRO A 161 9.42 40.42 -40.39
C PRO A 161 7.98 40.09 -40.06
N ASP A 162 7.44 39.06 -40.69
CA ASP A 162 6.11 38.54 -40.41
C ASP A 162 6.21 37.02 -40.20
N HIS A 163 6.03 36.60 -38.95
CA HIS A 163 6.09 35.21 -38.53
C HIS A 163 4.81 34.43 -38.88
N ARG A 164 3.71 35.13 -39.20
CA ARG A 164 2.43 34.55 -39.63
C ARG A 164 2.25 34.58 -41.15
N ALA A 165 3.03 35.38 -41.87
CA ALA A 165 3.10 35.32 -43.32
C ALA A 165 3.45 33.89 -43.75
N ASN A 166 2.63 33.33 -44.64
CA ASN A 166 2.81 32.01 -45.24
C ASN A 166 2.78 30.83 -44.23
N TRP A 167 2.19 31.01 -43.05
CA TRP A 167 1.92 29.93 -42.09
C TRP A 167 0.92 28.88 -42.64
N GLU A 168 -0.09 29.33 -43.38
CA GLU A 168 -1.13 28.46 -43.96
C GLU A 168 -0.70 27.83 -45.29
N GLU A 169 0.22 28.46 -46.02
CA GLU A 169 0.82 27.94 -47.24
C GLU A 169 1.94 26.96 -46.87
N ARG A 170 1.55 25.71 -46.58
CA ARG A 170 2.46 24.60 -46.30
C ARG A 170 3.67 24.62 -47.24
N GLU A 171 4.85 24.72 -46.64
CA GLU A 171 6.18 24.71 -47.26
C GLU A 171 6.23 24.18 -48.70
N GLU A 172 6.52 25.04 -49.68
CA GLU A 172 6.76 24.59 -51.04
C GLU A 172 8.17 23.98 -51.16
N TRP A 173 8.26 22.67 -50.93
CA TRP A 173 9.48 21.90 -51.19
C TRP A 173 9.70 21.72 -52.68
N VAL A 174 10.97 21.82 -53.13
CA VAL A 174 11.40 21.60 -54.52
C VAL A 174 10.85 20.30 -55.13
N GLY A 175 10.60 19.26 -54.32
CA GLY A 175 10.02 17.98 -54.78
C GLY A 175 8.57 18.06 -55.27
N HIS A 176 7.76 18.99 -54.77
CA HIS A 176 6.32 19.08 -55.08
C HIS A 176 6.02 19.86 -56.37
N SER A 177 6.99 20.64 -56.86
CA SER A 177 6.85 21.50 -58.05
C SER A 177 7.36 20.84 -59.35
N LEU A 178 7.86 19.59 -59.31
CA LEU A 178 8.30 18.86 -60.50
C LEU A 178 7.06 18.31 -61.24
N LYS A 179 6.62 18.98 -62.32
CA LYS A 179 5.43 18.64 -63.13
C LYS A 179 5.47 17.28 -63.88
N SER A 180 6.45 16.42 -63.60
CA SER A 180 6.63 15.10 -64.23
C SER A 180 6.82 14.03 -63.16
N ASP A 181 5.93 13.04 -63.14
CA ASP A 181 5.91 11.93 -62.17
C ASP A 181 7.24 11.17 -62.10
N GLU A 182 7.95 11.01 -63.23
CA GLU A 182 9.23 10.30 -63.29
C GLU A 182 10.37 11.09 -62.64
N ALA A 183 10.44 12.41 -62.84
CA ALA A 183 11.49 13.25 -62.27
C ALA A 183 11.33 13.41 -60.75
N ALA A 184 10.09 13.55 -60.28
CA ALA A 184 9.76 13.59 -58.86
C ALA A 184 10.11 12.26 -58.15
N HIS A 185 9.73 11.12 -58.76
CA HIS A 185 10.02 9.80 -58.22
C HIS A 185 11.54 9.51 -58.17
N LEU A 186 12.30 9.93 -59.19
CA LEU A 186 13.77 9.82 -59.22
C LEU A 186 14.43 10.70 -58.15
N TYR A 187 13.98 11.94 -58.00
CA TYR A 187 14.49 12.85 -56.97
C TYR A 187 14.23 12.29 -55.56
N GLN A 188 13.00 11.85 -55.27
CA GLN A 188 12.62 11.30 -53.97
C GLN A 188 13.38 10.01 -53.64
N SER A 189 13.51 9.10 -54.61
CA SER A 189 14.26 7.84 -54.45
C SER A 189 15.75 8.07 -54.18
N CYS A 190 16.35 9.08 -54.83
CA CYS A 190 17.77 9.37 -54.67
C CYS A 190 18.07 10.23 -53.42
N ALA A 191 17.14 11.07 -52.97
CA ALA A 191 17.25 11.80 -51.70
C ALA A 191 17.22 10.84 -50.49
N VAL A 192 16.34 9.83 -50.51
CA VAL A 192 16.32 8.75 -49.51
C VAL A 192 17.65 7.99 -49.50
N TYR A 193 18.20 7.70 -50.67
CA TYR A 193 19.51 7.05 -50.78
C TYR A 193 20.65 7.90 -50.21
N LYS A 194 20.65 9.22 -50.45
CA LYS A 194 21.63 10.17 -49.87
C LYS A 194 21.57 10.17 -48.34
N SER A 195 20.36 10.25 -47.79
CA SER A 195 20.09 10.19 -46.35
C SER A 195 20.60 8.90 -45.71
N MET A 196 20.33 7.74 -46.30
CA MET A 196 20.80 6.44 -45.80
C MET A 196 22.33 6.33 -45.76
N LYS A 197 23.02 6.93 -46.75
CA LYS A 197 24.49 6.99 -46.79
C LYS A 197 25.07 7.89 -45.70
N GLU A 198 24.49 9.07 -45.49
CA GLU A 198 24.93 10.01 -44.44
C GLU A 198 24.76 9.44 -43.01
N ARG A 199 23.83 8.49 -42.83
CA ARG A 199 23.59 7.79 -41.55
C ARG A 199 24.51 6.58 -41.30
N GLY A 200 25.36 6.21 -42.26
CA GLY A 200 26.24 5.04 -42.15
C GLY A 200 25.53 3.68 -42.26
N THR A 201 24.24 3.68 -42.63
CA THR A 201 23.39 2.46 -42.65
C THR A 201 23.60 1.55 -43.85
N ARG A 202 24.49 1.90 -44.79
CA ARG A 202 24.74 1.12 -46.02
C ARG A 202 26.24 1.03 -46.31
N HIS A 203 26.74 -0.19 -46.53
CA HIS A 203 28.14 -0.46 -46.86
C HIS A 203 28.53 0.02 -48.27
N ASP A 204 29.81 0.37 -48.41
CA ASP A 204 30.43 1.15 -49.50
C ASP A 204 30.56 0.42 -50.86
N GLU A 205 29.91 -0.72 -51.06
CA GLU A 205 30.11 -1.58 -52.24
C GLU A 205 29.65 -0.93 -53.58
N ASP A 206 28.86 0.14 -53.51
CA ASP A 206 28.32 0.88 -54.68
C ASP A 206 28.70 2.39 -54.68
N ALA A 207 29.89 2.73 -54.18
CA ALA A 207 30.35 4.14 -54.08
C ALA A 207 30.35 4.89 -55.43
N TRP A 208 30.58 4.20 -56.54
CA TRP A 208 30.59 4.78 -57.88
C TRP A 208 29.17 5.13 -58.39
N LEU A 209 28.18 4.27 -58.13
CA LEU A 209 26.76 4.51 -58.44
C LEU A 209 26.22 5.69 -57.62
N SER A 210 26.57 5.77 -56.34
CA SER A 210 26.26 6.94 -55.49
C SER A 210 26.71 8.24 -56.16
N ARG A 211 27.93 8.27 -56.70
CA ARG A 211 28.52 9.49 -57.28
C ARG A 211 27.79 9.95 -58.54
N ILE A 212 27.39 9.01 -59.40
CA ILE A 212 26.60 9.31 -60.60
C ILE A 212 25.19 9.77 -60.23
N SER A 213 24.53 9.07 -59.29
CA SER A 213 23.21 9.45 -58.80
C SER A 213 23.21 10.84 -58.14
N PHE A 214 24.21 11.17 -57.33
CA PHE A 214 24.35 12.50 -56.72
C PHE A 214 24.57 13.60 -57.76
N MET A 215 25.38 13.37 -58.79
CA MET A 215 25.55 14.32 -59.89
C MET A 215 24.25 14.53 -60.68
N GLN A 216 23.45 13.48 -60.87
CA GLN A 216 22.14 13.56 -61.53
C GLN A 216 21.15 14.37 -60.69
N ILE A 217 21.13 14.17 -59.35
CA ILE A 217 20.32 14.96 -58.41
C ILE A 217 20.73 16.43 -58.45
N GLU A 218 22.03 16.73 -58.37
CA GLU A 218 22.52 18.11 -58.44
C GLU A 218 22.13 18.78 -59.77
N ARG A 219 22.18 18.08 -60.90
CA ARG A 219 21.71 18.60 -62.20
C ARG A 219 20.20 18.90 -62.21
N LEU A 220 19.37 17.97 -61.73
CA LEU A 220 17.92 18.18 -61.64
C LEU A 220 17.57 19.34 -60.70
N LYS A 221 18.25 19.42 -59.55
CA LYS A 221 18.12 20.51 -58.58
C LYS A 221 18.48 21.86 -59.19
N THR A 222 19.64 21.96 -59.85
CA THR A 222 20.12 23.18 -60.52
C THR A 222 19.14 23.62 -61.61
N GLY A 223 18.63 22.69 -62.41
CA GLY A 223 17.65 22.98 -63.47
C GLY A 223 16.31 23.48 -62.94
N HIS A 224 15.84 22.96 -61.80
CA HIS A 224 14.60 23.42 -61.18
C HIS A 224 14.75 24.80 -60.51
N GLN A 225 15.86 25.03 -59.79
CA GLN A 225 16.18 26.33 -59.20
C GLN A 225 16.31 27.43 -60.27
N GLN A 226 16.85 27.11 -61.45
CA GLN A 226 16.89 28.04 -62.59
C GLN A 226 15.52 28.42 -63.13
N ALA A 227 14.55 27.49 -63.10
CA ALA A 227 13.20 27.72 -63.61
C ALA A 227 12.37 28.63 -62.70
N LEU A 228 12.52 28.50 -61.37
CA LEU A 228 11.73 29.23 -60.38
C LEU A 228 12.22 30.66 -60.11
N ARG A 229 13.52 30.95 -60.30
CA ARG A 229 14.13 32.28 -60.05
C ARG A 229 13.93 32.83 -58.62
N ASP A 230 13.77 31.94 -57.65
CA ASP A 230 13.62 32.29 -56.23
C ASP A 230 14.91 32.12 -55.43
N LEU A 231 14.85 32.51 -54.16
CA LEU A 231 15.88 32.25 -53.15
C LEU A 231 15.56 30.99 -52.34
N PHE A 232 16.58 30.23 -51.98
CA PHE A 232 16.48 29.00 -51.20
C PHE A 232 17.50 28.97 -50.07
N LEU A 233 17.01 28.82 -48.83
CA LEU A 233 17.81 28.62 -47.63
C LEU A 233 17.92 27.12 -47.32
N VAL A 234 19.14 26.64 -47.20
CA VAL A 234 19.44 25.24 -46.89
C VAL A 234 19.69 25.11 -45.39
N VAL A 235 18.84 24.34 -44.71
CA VAL A 235 18.91 24.07 -43.26
C VAL A 235 19.11 22.58 -43.04
N LYS A 236 20.03 22.17 -42.17
CA LYS A 236 20.24 20.76 -41.83
C LYS A 236 19.83 20.49 -40.38
N MET A 237 19.00 19.46 -40.18
CA MET A 237 18.54 19.02 -38.87
C MET A 237 19.60 18.11 -38.21
N SER A 238 19.74 18.20 -36.89
CA SER A 238 20.53 17.22 -36.13
C SER A 238 19.85 15.84 -36.12
N TYR A 239 20.63 14.79 -35.89
CA TYR A 239 20.14 13.42 -35.72
C TYR A 239 20.51 12.90 -34.34
N ILE A 240 19.69 11.99 -33.81
CA ILE A 240 19.94 11.34 -32.53
C ILE A 240 20.61 10.00 -32.79
N ARG A 241 21.74 9.76 -32.14
CA ARG A 241 22.50 8.51 -32.26
C ARG A 241 22.70 7.88 -30.89
N HIS A 242 22.44 6.58 -30.78
CA HIS A 242 22.79 5.78 -29.61
C HIS A 242 23.47 4.49 -30.10
N GLY A 243 24.74 4.29 -29.72
CA GLY A 243 25.59 3.26 -30.32
C GLY A 243 25.75 3.46 -31.84
N ASP A 244 25.59 2.37 -32.59
CA ASP A 244 25.69 2.37 -34.06
C ASP A 244 24.39 2.75 -34.78
N TYR A 245 23.34 3.12 -34.02
CA TYR A 245 22.00 3.36 -34.59
C TYR A 245 21.58 4.82 -34.48
N CYS A 246 21.01 5.33 -35.59
CA CYS A 246 20.34 6.61 -35.63
C CYS A 246 18.84 6.42 -35.35
N TYR A 247 18.28 7.28 -34.51
CA TYR A 247 16.89 7.24 -34.06
C TYR A 247 16.11 8.44 -34.60
N ASP A 248 14.84 8.17 -34.83
CA ASP A 248 13.87 9.10 -35.35
C ASP A 248 13.05 9.72 -34.21
N VAL A 249 12.94 11.05 -34.16
CA VAL A 249 12.12 11.70 -33.13
C VAL A 249 10.65 11.71 -33.56
N VAL A 250 9.77 11.20 -32.70
CA VAL A 250 8.32 11.18 -32.90
C VAL A 250 7.68 12.01 -31.80
N TYR A 251 6.85 12.97 -32.17
CA TYR A 251 6.03 13.75 -31.25
C TYR A 251 5.15 12.81 -30.45
N TYR A 252 5.28 12.87 -29.15
CA TYR A 252 4.38 12.20 -28.23
C TYR A 252 4.29 13.03 -26.98
N GLU A 253 3.06 13.33 -26.61
CA GLU A 253 2.70 14.04 -25.41
C GLU A 253 2.00 13.02 -24.52
N ARG A 254 2.57 12.76 -23.34
CA ARG A 254 1.94 11.86 -22.38
C ARG A 254 0.64 12.51 -21.97
N SER A 255 -0.49 11.94 -22.43
CA SER A 255 -1.78 12.33 -21.88
C SER A 255 -1.69 12.22 -20.35
N SER A 256 -2.32 13.14 -19.61
CA SER A 256 -2.38 13.07 -18.14
C SER A 256 -2.99 11.74 -17.63
N THR A 257 -3.62 10.96 -18.52
CA THR A 257 -4.03 9.56 -18.36
C THR A 257 -2.90 8.53 -18.41
N GLU A 258 -1.81 8.75 -19.15
CA GLU A 258 -0.69 7.80 -19.28
C GLU A 258 0.52 8.16 -18.41
N THR A 259 0.63 9.41 -17.93
CA THR A 259 1.51 9.72 -16.77
C THR A 259 1.01 9.03 -15.48
N ARG A 260 -0.19 8.44 -15.50
CA ARG A 260 -0.74 7.55 -14.45
C ARG A 260 -0.40 6.07 -14.60
N LEU A 261 0.36 5.65 -15.62
CA LEU A 261 0.65 4.23 -15.87
C LEU A 261 2.15 3.89 -15.87
N CYS A 262 2.89 4.47 -14.94
CA CYS A 262 4.14 3.89 -14.45
C CYS A 262 4.14 3.84 -12.93
N LEU A 263 3.17 3.11 -12.37
CA LEU A 263 3.30 2.27 -11.19
C LEU A 263 2.07 1.33 -11.13
N SER A 264 2.34 0.05 -11.37
CA SER A 264 1.47 -1.14 -11.28
C SER A 264 0.15 -1.14 -12.07
N THR A 265 0.09 -1.93 -13.14
CA THR A 265 -1.16 -2.64 -13.46
C THR A 265 -0.84 -4.04 -13.92
N VAL A 266 -0.94 -4.95 -12.95
CA VAL A 266 -1.29 -6.36 -13.14
C VAL A 266 -2.58 -6.41 -13.96
N GLN A 267 -2.58 -7.31 -14.95
CA GLN A 267 -3.70 -7.59 -15.82
C GLN A 267 -4.98 -7.89 -15.03
N THR A 268 -6.08 -7.23 -15.36
CA THR A 268 -7.40 -7.88 -15.33
C THR A 268 -8.19 -7.46 -16.55
N GLY A 269 -8.51 -8.44 -17.39
CA GLY A 269 -9.52 -8.28 -18.42
C GLY A 269 -10.90 -8.22 -17.78
N VAL A 270 -11.73 -7.33 -18.31
CA VAL A 270 -13.15 -7.52 -18.69
C VAL A 270 -13.73 -6.11 -18.90
N ASP A 271 -14.14 -5.85 -20.14
CA ASP A 271 -14.89 -4.68 -20.57
C ASP A 271 -16.23 -4.58 -19.82
N LEU A 272 -16.44 -3.47 -19.11
CA LEU A 272 -17.77 -2.92 -18.82
C LEU A 272 -17.62 -1.47 -18.34
N TRP A 273 -17.88 -0.54 -19.26
CA TRP A 273 -17.97 0.90 -18.98
C TRP A 273 -19.04 1.18 -17.91
N ARG A 274 -18.62 1.63 -16.73
CA ARG A 274 -19.44 2.38 -15.78
C ARG A 274 -18.80 3.76 -15.65
N GLY A 275 -19.53 4.80 -16.06
CA GLY A 275 -19.14 6.19 -15.86
C GLY A 275 -19.10 6.51 -14.37
N GLY A 276 -17.94 6.28 -13.76
CA GLY A 276 -17.53 6.93 -12.53
C GLY A 276 -16.83 8.23 -12.90
N ASP A 277 -17.12 9.28 -12.15
CA ASP A 277 -16.38 10.54 -12.25
C ASP A 277 -14.89 10.26 -11.98
N ALA A 278 -14.05 10.56 -12.97
CA ALA A 278 -12.62 10.27 -12.96
C ALA A 278 -11.84 11.10 -11.91
N GLU A 279 -12.53 12.03 -11.23
CA GLU A 279 -11.99 12.87 -10.18
C GLU A 279 -12.26 12.33 -8.76
N ILE A 280 -13.13 11.32 -8.60
CA ILE A 280 -13.39 10.71 -7.28
C ILE A 280 -12.15 9.93 -6.83
N GLY A 281 -11.41 10.50 -5.88
CA GLY A 281 -10.21 9.90 -5.28
C GLY A 281 -8.89 10.55 -5.69
N LEU A 282 -8.92 11.61 -6.50
CA LEU A 282 -7.73 12.40 -6.84
C LEU A 282 -7.53 13.58 -5.90
N GLU A 283 -6.27 13.92 -5.64
CA GLU A 283 -5.92 15.11 -4.87
C GLU A 283 -6.25 16.37 -5.70
N ASN A 284 -7.09 17.25 -5.15
CA ASN A 284 -7.47 18.49 -5.81
C ASN A 284 -6.27 19.46 -5.82
N LEU A 285 -5.69 19.71 -6.98
CA LEU A 285 -4.50 20.58 -7.14
C LEU A 285 -4.72 22.01 -6.63
N SER A 286 -5.95 22.52 -6.71
CA SER A 286 -6.29 23.84 -6.17
C SER A 286 -6.24 23.86 -4.64
N GLU A 287 -6.68 22.77 -4.01
CA GLU A 287 -6.63 22.58 -2.55
C GLU A 287 -5.20 22.29 -2.08
N ALA A 288 -4.41 21.50 -2.81
CA ALA A 288 -3.00 21.25 -2.51
C ALA A 288 -2.19 22.56 -2.54
N LYS A 289 -2.44 23.42 -3.54
CA LYS A 289 -1.81 24.74 -3.64
C LYS A 289 -2.30 25.69 -2.53
N HIS A 290 -3.58 25.67 -2.20
CA HIS A 290 -4.13 26.44 -1.06
C HIS A 290 -3.48 26.00 0.27
N THR A 291 -3.32 24.70 0.47
CA THR A 291 -2.70 24.09 1.65
C THR A 291 -1.24 24.52 1.78
N GLN A 292 -0.46 24.42 0.71
CA GLN A 292 0.94 24.89 0.70
C GLN A 292 1.03 26.39 1.04
N MET A 293 0.14 27.22 0.50
CA MET A 293 0.09 28.64 0.82
C MET A 293 -0.32 28.91 2.28
N ALA A 294 -1.37 28.25 2.79
CA ALA A 294 -1.85 28.41 4.16
C ALA A 294 -0.79 27.98 5.20
N ARG A 295 -0.09 26.87 4.93
CA ARG A 295 1.00 26.35 5.78
C ARG A 295 2.25 27.21 5.72
N PHE A 296 2.59 27.77 4.56
CA PHE A 296 3.70 28.71 4.41
C PHE A 296 3.47 30.02 5.16
N ILE A 297 2.27 30.59 5.07
CA ILE A 297 1.90 31.83 5.78
C ILE A 297 1.94 31.62 7.31
N GLY A 298 1.54 30.43 7.79
CA GLY A 298 1.56 30.06 9.20
C GLY A 298 2.95 29.74 9.80
N SER A 299 4.00 29.66 8.98
CA SER A 299 5.39 29.43 9.41
C SER A 299 6.09 30.69 9.92
N THR A 300 5.43 31.85 9.85
CA THR A 300 5.94 33.10 10.43
C THR A 300 6.03 33.00 11.96
N GLN A 301 7.05 33.66 12.54
CA GLN A 301 7.65 33.49 13.88
C GLN A 301 6.73 33.44 15.14
N ASN A 302 5.40 33.50 15.00
CA ASN A 302 4.43 33.51 16.11
C ASN A 302 3.67 32.19 16.36
N ALA A 303 3.91 31.13 15.59
CA ALA A 303 3.18 29.85 15.68
C ALA A 303 3.23 29.17 17.07
N LYS A 304 4.33 29.30 17.82
CA LYS A 304 4.50 28.68 19.16
C LYS A 304 3.55 29.25 20.23
N SER A 305 2.99 30.44 20.01
CA SER A 305 2.10 31.13 20.96
C SER A 305 0.61 31.08 20.57
N LEU A 306 0.28 30.49 19.42
CA LEU A 306 -1.08 30.44 18.91
C LEU A 306 -1.97 29.54 19.79
N LYS A 307 -3.05 30.10 20.32
CA LYS A 307 -4.09 29.35 21.05
C LYS A 307 -5.38 29.34 20.22
N PRO A 308 -6.10 28.21 20.17
CA PRO A 308 -7.37 28.14 19.45
C PRO A 308 -8.42 29.03 20.10
N ASN A 309 -9.23 29.70 19.28
CA ASN A 309 -10.44 30.39 19.74
C ASN A 309 -11.51 29.37 20.18
N ARG A 310 -12.61 29.82 20.80
CA ARG A 310 -13.65 28.93 21.36
C ARG A 310 -14.22 27.97 20.30
N GLU A 311 -14.42 28.45 19.07
CA GLU A 311 -14.93 27.64 17.96
C GLU A 311 -13.93 26.62 17.44
N ALA A 312 -12.66 27.02 17.22
CA ALA A 312 -11.60 26.11 16.80
C ALA A 312 -11.32 25.05 17.87
N LYS A 313 -11.39 25.43 19.16
CA LYS A 313 -11.27 24.48 20.27
C LYS A 313 -12.40 23.45 20.26
N ALA A 314 -13.65 23.88 20.08
CA ALA A 314 -14.78 22.96 19.98
C ALA A 314 -14.65 22.00 18.78
N LYS A 315 -14.21 22.51 17.62
CA LYS A 315 -13.93 21.68 16.43
C LYS A 315 -12.80 20.68 16.67
N LEU A 316 -11.72 21.09 17.34
CA LEU A 316 -10.61 20.19 17.70
C LEU A 316 -11.05 19.13 18.71
N GLU A 317 -11.84 19.49 19.73
CA GLU A 317 -12.37 18.52 20.71
C GLU A 317 -13.30 17.50 20.05
N GLN A 318 -14.19 17.95 19.15
CA GLN A 318 -15.03 17.05 18.36
C GLN A 318 -14.18 16.13 17.47
N LEU A 319 -13.16 16.68 16.80
CA LEU A 319 -12.23 15.90 15.99
C LEU A 319 -11.52 14.83 16.82
N LEU A 320 -11.04 15.16 18.02
CA LEU A 320 -10.35 14.22 18.89
C LEU A 320 -11.25 13.08 19.39
N GLN A 321 -12.57 13.30 19.52
CA GLN A 321 -13.55 12.28 19.89
C GLN A 321 -13.83 11.28 18.76
N HIS A 322 -13.64 11.67 17.49
CA HIS A 322 -13.83 10.75 16.37
C HIS A 322 -12.74 9.68 16.34
N PRO A 323 -13.08 8.44 15.94
CA PRO A 323 -12.11 7.38 15.83
C PRO A 323 -11.04 7.72 14.81
N SER A 324 -9.81 7.43 15.16
CA SER A 324 -8.65 7.84 14.37
C SER A 324 -8.53 7.09 13.06
N SER A 325 -9.30 6.01 12.84
CA SER A 325 -9.40 5.29 11.56
C SER A 325 -10.01 6.13 10.43
N LEU A 326 -10.85 7.12 10.75
CA LEU A 326 -11.50 7.94 9.74
C LEU A 326 -10.50 8.84 9.01
N PRO A 327 -10.58 8.96 7.66
CA PRO A 327 -9.76 9.90 6.93
C PRO A 327 -10.11 11.33 7.34
N LEU A 328 -9.09 12.12 7.66
CA LEU A 328 -9.25 13.54 7.98
C LEU A 328 -9.45 14.33 6.68
N THR A 329 -10.46 15.20 6.68
CA THR A 329 -10.63 16.18 5.58
C THR A 329 -9.47 17.18 5.55
N PHE A 330 -9.25 17.85 4.42
CA PHE A 330 -8.18 18.85 4.28
C PHE A 330 -8.27 19.97 5.32
N GLU A 331 -9.47 20.52 5.56
CA GLU A 331 -9.69 21.56 6.58
C GLU A 331 -9.31 21.08 7.98
N GLN A 332 -9.62 19.82 8.29
CA GLN A 332 -9.28 19.21 9.58
C GLN A 332 -7.78 19.00 9.72
N ARG A 333 -7.09 18.54 8.66
CA ARG A 333 -5.61 18.39 8.65
C ARG A 333 -4.93 19.74 8.89
N ASP A 334 -5.38 20.79 8.21
CA ASP A 334 -4.82 22.14 8.36
C ASP A 334 -5.11 22.75 9.73
N LEU A 335 -6.28 22.48 10.31
CA LEU A 335 -6.60 22.91 11.66
C LEU A 335 -5.68 22.25 12.69
N VAL A 336 -5.43 20.94 12.55
CA VAL A 336 -4.50 20.19 13.42
C VAL A 336 -3.07 20.71 13.26
N TRP A 337 -2.61 20.92 12.02
CA TRP A 337 -1.27 21.45 11.74
C TRP A 337 -1.08 22.87 12.30
N LYS A 338 -2.08 23.74 12.16
CA LYS A 338 -2.06 25.13 12.67
C LYS A 338 -1.90 25.19 14.19
N PHE A 339 -2.54 24.28 14.92
CA PHE A 339 -2.52 24.25 16.40
C PHE A 339 -1.59 23.16 16.98
N ARG A 340 -0.62 22.65 16.20
CA ARG A 340 0.29 21.56 16.60
C ARG A 340 0.98 21.74 17.96
N TYR A 341 1.51 22.94 18.26
CA TYR A 341 2.16 23.23 19.56
C TYR A 341 1.17 23.23 20.74
N PHE A 342 -0.10 23.56 20.49
CA PHE A 342 -1.15 23.47 21.52
C PHE A 342 -1.55 22.00 21.76
N LEU A 343 -1.67 21.22 20.67
CA LEU A 343 -2.04 19.81 20.71
C LEU A 343 -0.93 18.90 21.25
N GLN A 344 0.32 19.36 21.27
CA GLN A 344 1.48 18.65 21.82
C GLN A 344 1.27 18.10 23.25
N ARG A 345 0.43 18.78 24.05
CA ARG A 345 0.11 18.37 25.44
C ARG A 345 -0.96 17.27 25.53
N GLU A 346 -1.66 17.00 24.43
CA GLU A 346 -2.73 16.03 24.34
C GLU A 346 -2.20 14.76 23.66
N SER A 347 -2.16 13.63 24.38
CA SER A 347 -1.67 12.36 23.84
C SER A 347 -2.54 11.87 22.68
N ARG A 348 -3.86 11.96 22.81
CA ARG A 348 -4.85 11.51 21.79
C ARG A 348 -4.77 12.26 20.46
N ALA A 349 -4.08 13.39 20.42
CA ALA A 349 -3.93 14.19 19.22
C ALA A 349 -2.78 13.73 18.32
N LEU A 350 -1.86 12.89 18.82
CA LEU A 350 -0.65 12.53 18.08
C LEU A 350 -0.94 11.79 16.77
N THR A 351 -1.82 10.79 16.78
CA THR A 351 -2.10 9.99 15.58
C THR A 351 -2.75 10.85 14.48
N LYS A 352 -3.66 11.75 14.88
CA LYS A 352 -4.26 12.77 14.00
C LYS A 352 -3.25 13.78 13.49
N PHE A 353 -2.29 14.19 14.33
CA PHE A 353 -1.19 15.07 13.93
C PHE A 353 -0.32 14.41 12.86
N VAL A 354 0.14 13.17 13.08
CA VAL A 354 0.96 12.40 12.13
C VAL A 354 0.27 12.27 10.77
N ARG A 355 -1.05 12.01 10.74
CA ARG A 355 -1.85 11.94 9.51
C ARG A 355 -2.07 13.31 8.84
N SER A 356 -1.90 14.42 9.56
CA SER A 356 -2.03 15.77 9.01
C SER A 356 -0.76 16.27 8.31
N VAL A 357 0.41 15.73 8.67
CA VAL A 357 1.72 16.12 8.12
C VAL A 357 1.84 15.71 6.65
N ASN A 358 2.42 16.58 5.82
CA ASN A 358 2.90 16.17 4.51
C ASN A 358 4.36 15.70 4.61
N TRP A 359 4.57 14.39 4.62
CA TRP A 359 5.89 13.77 4.74
C TRP A 359 6.78 13.92 3.49
N GLU A 360 6.23 14.37 2.35
CA GLU A 360 7.02 14.68 1.14
C GLU A 360 7.71 16.05 1.24
N ASN A 361 7.23 16.92 2.14
CA ASN A 361 7.80 18.24 2.36
C ASN A 361 8.84 18.21 3.47
N ALA A 362 10.13 18.32 3.10
CA ALA A 362 11.26 18.26 4.02
C ALA A 362 11.17 19.27 5.20
N VAL A 363 10.54 20.43 5.02
CA VAL A 363 10.38 21.43 6.09
C VAL A 363 9.33 20.99 7.11
N GLU A 364 8.21 20.42 6.64
CA GLU A 364 7.17 19.88 7.52
C GLU A 364 7.65 18.63 8.24
N GLU A 365 8.38 17.75 7.54
CA GLU A 365 9.02 16.56 8.08
C GLU A 365 9.93 16.91 9.26
N GLN A 366 10.89 17.83 9.08
CA GLN A 366 11.79 18.25 10.15
C GLN A 366 11.05 18.80 11.38
N GLN A 367 10.04 19.67 11.16
CA GLN A 367 9.24 20.21 12.27
C GLN A 367 8.42 19.12 12.98
N ALA A 368 7.88 18.17 12.23
CA ALA A 368 7.10 17.07 12.79
C ALA A 368 7.98 16.14 13.63
N LEU A 369 9.21 15.84 13.18
CA LEU A 369 10.17 15.03 13.93
C LEU A 369 10.66 15.72 15.19
N GLU A 370 10.89 17.04 15.18
CA GLU A 370 11.18 17.79 16.40
C GLU A 370 10.03 17.75 17.39
N LEU A 371 8.79 17.98 16.91
CA LEU A 371 7.60 17.96 17.74
C LEU A 371 7.30 16.57 18.32
N LEU A 372 7.60 15.50 17.59
CA LEU A 372 7.42 14.12 18.06
C LEU A 372 8.25 13.83 19.31
N LYS A 373 9.43 14.42 19.46
CA LYS A 373 10.31 14.26 20.63
C LYS A 373 9.67 14.81 21.90
N ASP A 374 9.09 16.01 21.77
CA ASP A 374 8.50 16.72 22.90
C ASP A 374 6.99 16.45 23.06
N TRP A 375 6.41 15.56 22.24
CA TRP A 375 4.99 15.24 22.33
C TRP A 375 4.69 14.39 23.56
N ARG A 376 3.55 14.64 24.21
CA ARG A 376 3.11 13.81 25.34
C ARG A 376 2.98 12.34 24.91
N ALA A 377 3.68 11.46 25.61
CA ALA A 377 3.66 10.02 25.33
C ALA A 377 2.24 9.45 25.21
N ILE A 378 2.01 8.68 24.14
CA ILE A 378 0.76 7.97 23.89
C ILE A 378 0.70 6.65 24.65
N GLU A 379 -0.53 6.14 24.82
CA GLU A 379 -0.79 4.78 25.31
C GLU A 379 -0.33 3.75 24.26
N ALA A 380 0.04 2.56 24.72
CA ALA A 380 0.57 1.51 23.85
C ALA A 380 -0.44 1.07 22.78
N GLU A 381 -1.71 1.03 23.15
CA GLU A 381 -2.81 0.63 22.30
C GLU A 381 -3.06 1.63 21.16
N ASP A 382 -2.89 2.93 21.43
CA ASP A 382 -2.98 3.99 20.42
C ASP A 382 -1.73 3.98 19.51
N ALA A 383 -0.57 3.54 20.01
CA ALA A 383 0.66 3.44 19.22
C ALA A 383 0.55 2.39 18.10
N LEU A 384 -0.32 1.39 18.23
CA LEU A 384 -0.58 0.41 17.17
C LEU A 384 -1.10 1.07 15.87
N GLU A 385 -1.81 2.19 15.98
CA GLU A 385 -2.29 2.94 14.81
C GLU A 385 -1.15 3.47 13.96
N LEU A 386 -0.04 3.87 14.62
CA LEU A 386 1.14 4.40 13.94
C LEU A 386 1.89 3.33 13.13
N LEU A 387 1.56 2.05 13.33
CA LEU A 387 2.07 0.93 12.55
C LEU A 387 1.17 0.55 11.36
N SER A 388 0.04 1.25 11.16
CA SER A 388 -0.87 1.04 10.04
C SER A 388 -0.23 1.31 8.67
N PRO A 389 -0.80 0.80 7.57
CA PRO A 389 -0.30 1.06 6.21
C PRO A 389 -0.30 2.55 5.82
N SER A 390 -1.11 3.37 6.50
CA SER A 390 -1.18 4.81 6.22
C SER A 390 0.08 5.58 6.64
N ILE A 391 0.93 4.99 7.49
CA ILE A 391 2.12 5.61 8.06
C ILE A 391 3.34 4.75 7.74
N THR A 392 4.13 5.19 6.76
CA THR A 392 5.34 4.50 6.28
C THR A 392 6.64 5.09 6.84
N HIS A 393 6.58 6.29 7.43
CA HIS A 393 7.78 7.02 7.85
C HIS A 393 8.57 6.28 8.96
N PRO A 394 9.86 5.91 8.74
CA PRO A 394 10.63 5.08 9.66
C PRO A 394 10.72 5.61 11.09
N ALA A 395 10.94 6.92 11.27
CA ALA A 395 11.07 7.50 12.61
C ALA A 395 9.77 7.48 13.42
N VAL A 396 8.61 7.56 12.75
CA VAL A 396 7.30 7.50 13.41
C VAL A 396 7.00 6.06 13.82
N ARG A 397 7.32 5.10 12.96
CA ARG A 397 7.21 3.67 13.27
C ARG A 397 8.17 3.28 14.40
N GLY A 398 9.42 3.74 14.36
CA GLY A 398 10.40 3.54 15.43
C GLY A 398 9.93 4.10 16.78
N TYR A 399 9.33 5.30 16.79
CA TYR A 399 8.66 5.84 17.97
C TYR A 399 7.53 4.91 18.45
N ALA A 400 6.64 4.47 17.57
CA ALA A 400 5.55 3.57 17.92
C ALA A 400 6.05 2.26 18.56
N VAL A 401 7.11 1.67 17.99
CA VAL A 401 7.76 0.46 18.51
C VAL A 401 8.38 0.71 19.89
N SER A 402 9.10 1.81 20.09
CA SER A 402 9.67 2.15 21.39
C SER A 402 8.60 2.28 22.48
N ARG A 403 7.47 2.92 22.15
CA ARG A 403 6.32 3.08 23.05
C ARG A 403 5.68 1.76 23.41
N LEU A 404 5.55 0.84 22.45
CA LEU A 404 5.02 -0.50 22.68
C LEU A 404 5.89 -1.30 23.65
N ILE A 405 7.22 -1.21 23.54
CA ILE A 405 8.15 -1.92 24.44
C ILE A 405 8.10 -1.34 25.86
N GLU A 406 8.15 -0.01 25.98
CA GLU A 406 8.27 0.66 27.28
C GLU A 406 6.99 0.58 28.12
N ALA A 407 5.82 0.68 27.48
CA ALA A 407 4.55 0.86 28.17
C ALA A 407 3.80 -0.45 28.46
N THR A 408 4.29 -1.59 27.94
CA THR A 408 3.47 -2.80 27.80
C THR A 408 4.12 -4.02 28.45
N SER A 409 3.34 -4.78 29.21
CA SER A 409 3.78 -6.09 29.71
C SER A 409 3.95 -7.10 28.55
N HIS A 410 4.80 -8.11 28.73
CA HIS A 410 4.97 -9.19 27.75
C HIS A 410 3.62 -9.83 27.34
N GLU A 411 2.67 -9.95 28.27
CA GLU A 411 1.34 -10.52 28.00
C GLU A 411 0.46 -9.64 27.11
N ASN A 412 0.64 -8.31 27.17
CA ASN A 412 -0.06 -7.39 26.30
C ASN A 412 0.60 -7.35 24.91
N ILE A 413 1.93 -7.47 24.82
CA ILE A 413 2.60 -7.62 23.51
C ILE A 413 2.16 -8.90 22.82
N ILE A 414 2.07 -10.03 23.54
CA ILE A 414 1.52 -11.29 23.01
C ILE A 414 0.07 -11.10 22.53
N LEU A 415 -0.73 -10.31 23.24
CA LEU A 415 -2.10 -10.01 22.82
C LEU A 415 -2.16 -9.23 21.50
N PHE A 416 -1.16 -8.41 21.15
CA PHE A 416 -1.14 -7.66 19.89
C PHE A 416 -0.24 -8.31 18.82
N LEU A 417 0.39 -9.44 19.14
CA LEU A 417 1.42 -10.05 18.31
C LEU A 417 0.96 -10.40 16.89
N PRO A 418 -0.25 -10.96 16.66
CA PRO A 418 -0.76 -11.16 15.30
C PRO A 418 -0.75 -9.87 14.45
N GLN A 419 -1.16 -8.75 15.02
CA GLN A 419 -1.19 -7.44 14.34
C GLN A 419 0.21 -6.87 14.15
N LEU A 420 1.11 -7.07 15.11
CA LEU A 420 2.51 -6.68 14.96
C LEU A 420 3.20 -7.48 13.86
N VAL A 421 2.88 -8.77 13.73
CA VAL A 421 3.37 -9.60 12.62
C VAL A 421 2.81 -9.09 11.29
N GLN A 422 1.51 -8.75 11.19
CA GLN A 422 0.95 -8.12 9.98
C GLN A 422 1.63 -6.79 9.63
N ALA A 423 1.92 -5.98 10.64
CA ALA A 423 2.54 -4.66 10.46
C ALA A 423 3.96 -4.73 9.86
N LEU A 424 4.61 -5.91 9.85
CA LEU A 424 5.89 -6.12 9.17
C LEU A 424 5.79 -5.93 7.66
N LYS A 425 4.63 -6.23 7.04
CA LYS A 425 4.40 -6.02 5.59
C LYS A 425 4.53 -4.57 5.16
N TYR A 426 4.29 -3.63 6.09
CA TYR A 426 4.30 -2.19 5.83
C TYR A 426 5.63 -1.53 6.18
N GLU A 427 6.66 -2.30 6.58
CA GLU A 427 8.00 -1.74 6.73
C GLU A 427 8.62 -1.45 5.35
N PRO A 428 9.32 -0.32 5.18
CA PRO A 428 9.97 0.00 3.91
C PRO A 428 11.01 -1.07 3.55
N GLN A 429 10.84 -1.69 2.38
CA GLN A 429 11.61 -2.85 1.91
C GLN A 429 13.12 -2.59 1.71
N GLN A 430 13.61 -1.36 1.84
CA GLN A 430 15.01 -1.03 1.55
C GLN A 430 16.01 -1.28 2.70
N ASP A 431 15.56 -1.40 3.96
CA ASP A 431 16.48 -1.53 5.12
C ASP A 431 16.45 -2.90 5.83
N ALA A 432 15.50 -3.77 5.50
CA ALA A 432 15.48 -5.14 6.03
C ALA A 432 16.65 -6.01 5.50
N VAL A 433 17.37 -5.53 4.47
CA VAL A 433 18.31 -6.32 3.68
C VAL A 433 19.79 -6.01 3.97
N ILE A 434 20.18 -4.93 4.68
CA ILE A 434 21.62 -4.54 4.77
C ILE A 434 22.24 -4.44 6.18
N HIS A 435 21.51 -4.30 7.28
CA HIS A 435 22.16 -4.24 8.61
C HIS A 435 22.35 -5.61 9.27
N SER A 436 23.02 -6.52 8.57
CA SER A 436 23.79 -7.58 9.21
C SER A 436 25.08 -6.96 9.79
N SER A 437 25.39 -7.25 11.06
CA SER A 437 26.74 -7.25 11.67
C SER A 437 27.31 -6.07 12.50
N THR A 438 26.61 -4.99 12.89
CA THR A 438 27.30 -3.91 13.65
C THR A 438 26.71 -3.35 14.95
N TYR A 439 25.51 -3.73 15.40
CA TYR A 439 24.88 -3.09 16.59
C TYR A 439 24.74 -3.93 17.86
N ILE A 440 25.42 -5.07 17.98
CA ILE A 440 25.42 -5.84 19.26
C ILE A 440 26.56 -5.43 20.21
N ASN A 441 27.57 -4.66 19.76
CA ASN A 441 28.72 -4.29 20.60
C ASN A 441 28.71 -2.87 21.20
N SER A 442 27.70 -2.03 20.95
CA SER A 442 27.67 -0.67 21.52
C SER A 442 27.11 -0.61 22.95
N GLY A 443 26.45 -1.66 23.45
CA GLY A 443 25.90 -1.71 24.82
C GLY A 443 26.89 -2.12 25.91
N LEU A 444 28.01 -2.78 25.57
CA LEU A 444 28.96 -3.29 26.57
C LEU A 444 30.26 -2.47 26.68
N LEU A 445 30.58 -1.60 25.71
CA LEU A 445 31.79 -0.77 25.77
C LEU A 445 31.56 0.57 26.49
N ALA A 446 30.31 1.04 26.59
CA ALA A 446 29.96 2.29 27.30
C ALA A 446 30.09 2.19 28.83
N ALA A 447 30.16 0.97 29.38
CA ALA A 447 30.35 0.74 30.81
C ALA A 447 31.84 0.66 31.22
N ALA A 448 32.78 0.57 30.27
CA ALA A 448 34.19 0.30 30.56
C ALA A 448 35.13 1.52 30.37
N THR A 449 34.63 2.67 29.93
CA THR A 449 35.43 3.90 29.74
C THR A 449 34.97 5.08 30.60
N ALA A 450 34.15 4.82 31.62
CA ALA A 450 33.58 5.85 32.50
C ALA A 450 34.44 6.18 33.74
N GLU A 451 35.76 5.95 33.69
CA GLU A 451 36.70 6.49 34.69
C GLU A 451 37.87 7.14 33.96
N MET A 452 38.07 8.44 34.22
CA MET A 452 39.11 9.33 33.69
C MET A 452 38.82 9.96 32.31
N ASP A 453 38.11 11.09 32.28
CA ASP A 453 38.73 12.43 32.08
C ASP A 453 37.64 13.52 32.05
N GLY A 454 37.99 14.73 32.51
CA GLY A 454 37.07 15.78 32.89
C GLY A 454 36.53 16.67 31.75
N GLY A 455 35.37 17.28 32.02
CA GLY A 455 35.06 18.64 31.59
C GLY A 455 34.76 18.89 30.10
N GLY A 456 33.61 18.42 29.62
CA GLY A 456 33.01 18.90 28.37
C GLY A 456 31.48 18.70 28.40
N MET A 457 30.72 19.78 28.22
CA MET A 457 29.26 19.73 28.11
C MET A 457 28.84 18.73 27.01
N ARG A 458 28.27 17.59 27.40
CA ARG A 458 27.59 16.68 26.48
C ARG A 458 26.27 17.31 26.08
N GLN A 459 26.16 17.72 24.80
CA GLN A 459 24.86 17.75 24.15
C GLN A 459 24.32 16.32 24.17
N GLU A 460 23.26 16.09 24.93
CA GLU A 460 22.50 14.84 24.88
C GLU A 460 21.85 14.76 23.49
N HIS A 461 22.45 13.95 22.63
CA HIS A 461 21.90 13.62 21.32
C HIS A 461 20.69 12.70 21.54
N TRP A 462 19.48 13.16 21.22
CA TRP A 462 18.30 12.30 21.18
C TRP A 462 18.40 11.40 19.94
N ASP A 463 18.75 10.15 20.15
CA ASP A 463 18.68 9.11 19.12
C ASP A 463 17.25 8.56 19.11
N ILE A 464 16.44 8.98 18.12
CA ILE A 464 15.18 8.28 17.82
C ILE A 464 15.56 6.81 17.57
N PRO A 465 14.98 5.82 18.27
CA PRO A 465 15.26 4.43 17.98
C PRO A 465 14.86 4.15 16.52
N THR A 466 15.85 4.03 15.65
CA THR A 466 15.68 3.58 14.26
C THR A 466 15.50 2.06 14.19
N GLU A 467 15.28 1.41 15.33
CA GLU A 467 15.13 -0.04 15.39
C GLU A 467 13.84 -0.47 14.71
N HIS A 468 14.00 -1.22 13.62
CA HIS A 468 12.90 -1.87 12.90
C HIS A 468 12.10 -2.82 13.81
N LEU A 469 10.80 -2.94 13.54
CA LEU A 469 9.87 -3.79 14.29
C LEU A 469 10.34 -5.24 14.32
N ALA A 470 10.84 -5.77 13.20
CA ALA A 470 11.35 -7.13 13.12
C ALA A 470 12.50 -7.39 14.13
N SER A 471 13.43 -6.45 14.24
CA SER A 471 14.56 -6.56 15.17
C SER A 471 14.09 -6.56 16.63
N VAL A 472 13.12 -5.70 16.95
CA VAL A 472 12.53 -5.62 18.29
C VAL A 472 11.79 -6.89 18.67
N LEU A 473 10.93 -7.41 17.78
CA LEU A 473 10.19 -8.65 18.03
C LEU A 473 11.14 -9.83 18.28
N ILE A 474 12.23 -9.92 17.52
CA ILE A 474 13.26 -10.94 17.73
C ILE A 474 13.93 -10.76 19.09
N LYS A 475 14.35 -9.54 19.46
CA LYS A 475 14.93 -9.28 20.79
C LYS A 475 14.00 -9.71 21.93
N LEU A 476 12.70 -9.40 21.83
CA LEU A 476 11.69 -9.84 22.80
C LEU A 476 11.58 -11.37 22.86
N ALA A 477 11.60 -12.04 21.71
CA ALA A 477 11.61 -13.49 21.64
C ALA A 477 12.86 -14.12 22.28
N LEU A 478 14.02 -13.46 22.24
CA LEU A 478 15.23 -13.94 22.91
C LEU A 478 15.08 -13.96 24.45
N THR A 479 14.25 -13.06 25.01
CA THR A 479 14.06 -12.93 26.46
C THR A 479 12.96 -13.83 27.03
N SER A 480 12.01 -14.28 26.19
CA SER A 480 10.83 -15.03 26.63
C SER A 480 10.52 -16.20 25.71
N MET A 481 10.54 -17.41 26.26
CA MET A 481 10.17 -18.65 25.54
C MET A 481 8.73 -18.61 25.02
N THR A 482 7.81 -18.01 25.80
CA THR A 482 6.41 -17.84 25.40
C THR A 482 6.29 -16.91 24.20
N MET A 483 7.05 -15.81 24.18
CA MET A 483 7.10 -14.89 23.04
C MET A 483 7.69 -15.58 21.80
N ALA A 484 8.81 -16.29 21.94
CA ALA A 484 9.43 -17.04 20.86
C ALA A 484 8.48 -18.07 20.23
N ASN A 485 7.73 -18.81 21.06
CA ASN A 485 6.74 -19.78 20.60
C ASN A 485 5.66 -19.12 19.73
N PHE A 486 4.98 -18.09 20.24
CA PHE A 486 3.88 -17.45 19.49
C PHE A 486 4.39 -16.70 18.26
N LEU A 487 5.53 -16.01 18.36
CA LEU A 487 6.13 -15.30 17.22
C LEU A 487 6.47 -16.28 16.09
N TYR A 488 7.05 -17.43 16.40
CA TYR A 488 7.34 -18.46 15.41
C TYR A 488 6.07 -18.94 14.69
N TRP A 489 5.03 -19.33 15.43
CA TRP A 489 3.81 -19.87 14.83
C TRP A 489 3.07 -18.83 13.98
N HIS A 490 3.01 -17.57 14.41
CA HIS A 490 2.40 -16.51 13.61
C HIS A 490 3.21 -16.21 12.34
N LEU A 491 4.54 -16.09 12.42
CA LEU A 491 5.39 -15.88 11.24
C LEU A 491 5.31 -17.06 10.27
N LYS A 492 5.28 -18.31 10.76
CA LYS A 492 5.15 -19.52 9.95
C LYS A 492 3.85 -19.50 9.15
N VAL A 493 2.73 -19.21 9.82
CA VAL A 493 1.42 -19.14 9.18
C VAL A 493 1.39 -18.04 8.11
N GLU A 494 1.89 -16.84 8.40
CA GLU A 494 1.93 -15.75 7.42
C GLU A 494 2.85 -16.04 6.23
N ALA A 495 3.99 -16.70 6.46
CA ALA A 495 4.86 -17.17 5.38
C ALA A 495 4.14 -18.17 4.46
N GLU A 496 3.32 -19.08 5.00
CA GLU A 496 2.53 -20.02 4.21
C GLU A 496 1.39 -19.35 3.44
N VAL A 497 0.69 -18.40 4.06
CA VAL A 497 -0.42 -17.64 3.46
C VAL A 497 0.05 -16.86 2.23
N THR A 498 1.15 -16.14 2.38
CA THR A 498 1.66 -15.22 1.35
C THR A 498 2.28 -15.95 0.15
N LYS A 499 2.64 -17.23 0.25
CA LYS A 499 3.14 -18.04 -0.88
C LYS A 499 2.17 -18.12 -2.06
N ASN A 500 0.88 -18.14 -1.77
CA ASN A 500 -0.17 -18.31 -2.77
C ASN A 500 -0.76 -16.96 -3.23
N THR A 501 -0.16 -15.84 -2.84
CA THR A 501 -0.64 -14.49 -3.19
C THR A 501 0.08 -13.94 -4.43
N GLU A 502 -0.47 -12.87 -5.01
CA GLU A 502 0.10 -12.19 -6.19
C GLU A 502 1.46 -11.52 -5.90
N ASN A 503 1.87 -11.41 -4.63
CA ASN A 503 3.10 -10.74 -4.20
C ASN A 503 4.09 -11.72 -3.51
N PRO A 504 4.92 -12.45 -4.27
CA PRO A 504 5.85 -13.44 -3.72
C PRO A 504 6.95 -12.84 -2.82
N GLU A 505 7.18 -11.52 -2.89
CA GLU A 505 8.17 -10.83 -2.07
C GLU A 505 7.81 -10.83 -0.57
N GLU A 506 6.51 -10.79 -0.25
CA GLU A 506 6.03 -10.83 1.14
C GLU A 506 6.35 -12.17 1.81
N SER A 507 6.17 -13.27 1.08
CA SER A 507 6.52 -14.60 1.59
C SER A 507 8.01 -14.73 1.84
N ALA A 508 8.84 -14.25 0.91
CA ALA A 508 10.29 -14.25 1.07
C ALA A 508 10.73 -13.43 2.29
N MET A 509 10.10 -12.29 2.55
CA MET A 509 10.35 -11.47 3.74
C MET A 509 10.07 -12.27 5.03
N TYR A 510 8.89 -12.88 5.17
CA TYR A 510 8.56 -13.67 6.37
C TYR A 510 9.50 -14.86 6.58
N GLU A 511 9.86 -15.56 5.50
CA GLU A 511 10.82 -16.67 5.57
C GLU A 511 12.22 -16.20 6.01
N GLN A 512 12.67 -15.03 5.54
CA GLN A 512 13.92 -14.42 5.98
C GLN A 512 13.89 -14.04 7.46
N ILE A 513 12.79 -13.46 7.95
CA ILE A 513 12.60 -13.13 9.36
C ILE A 513 12.60 -14.40 10.23
N LEU A 514 11.93 -15.47 9.79
CA LEU A 514 11.96 -16.78 10.46
C LEU A 514 13.37 -17.34 10.56
N LYS A 515 14.15 -17.27 9.46
CA LYS A 515 15.54 -17.70 9.46
C LYS A 515 16.37 -16.90 10.45
N ARG A 516 16.23 -15.56 10.44
CA ARG A 516 16.90 -14.67 11.39
C ARG A 516 16.53 -14.98 12.83
N LEU A 517 15.25 -15.23 13.12
CA LEU A 517 14.79 -15.63 14.47
C LEU A 517 15.51 -16.90 14.94
N PHE A 518 15.60 -17.94 14.11
CA PHE A 518 16.31 -19.16 14.48
C PHE A 518 17.81 -18.98 14.65
N ASP A 519 18.44 -18.19 13.79
CA ASP A 519 19.87 -17.90 13.87
C ASP A 519 20.22 -17.15 15.17
N GLU A 520 19.40 -16.16 15.56
CA GLU A 520 19.57 -15.40 16.80
C GLU A 520 19.26 -16.25 18.04
N LEU A 521 18.17 -17.04 18.02
CA LEU A 521 17.83 -17.92 19.14
C LEU A 521 18.94 -18.93 19.43
N GLN A 522 19.61 -19.45 18.41
CA GLN A 522 20.72 -20.40 18.56
C GLN A 522 22.01 -19.75 19.10
N LYS A 523 22.25 -18.47 18.82
CA LYS A 523 23.51 -17.78 19.15
C LYS A 523 23.49 -17.05 20.49
N ALA A 524 22.35 -16.47 20.89
CA ALA A 524 22.31 -15.45 21.93
C ALA A 524 22.53 -15.98 23.36
N SER A 525 21.82 -17.04 23.77
CA SER A 525 21.86 -17.57 25.15
C SER A 525 21.46 -19.06 25.23
N PRO A 526 21.80 -19.76 26.32
CA PRO A 526 21.33 -21.13 26.54
C PRO A 526 19.80 -21.25 26.59
N LEU A 527 19.10 -20.27 27.15
CA LEU A 527 17.64 -20.24 27.23
C LEU A 527 16.99 -20.06 25.84
N SER A 528 17.55 -19.17 25.02
CA SER A 528 17.09 -18.97 23.65
C SER A 528 17.37 -20.20 22.77
N ALA A 529 18.51 -20.89 23.00
CA ALA A 529 18.83 -22.13 22.31
C ALA A 529 17.86 -23.26 22.68
N GLN A 530 17.48 -23.38 23.96
CA GLN A 530 16.42 -24.29 24.41
C GLN A 530 15.07 -23.96 23.75
N SER A 531 14.76 -22.68 23.59
CA SER A 531 13.53 -22.24 22.90
C SER A 531 13.54 -22.66 21.43
N ALA A 532 14.65 -22.47 20.71
CA ALA A 532 14.79 -22.94 19.33
C ALA A 532 14.67 -24.47 19.21
N GLN A 533 15.25 -25.23 20.14
CA GLN A 533 15.12 -26.68 20.17
C GLN A 533 13.68 -27.11 20.45
N ALA A 534 13.01 -26.47 21.40
CA ALA A 534 11.61 -26.74 21.72
C ALA A 534 10.72 -26.51 20.50
N ILE A 535 10.89 -25.39 19.79
CA ILE A 535 10.13 -25.09 18.57
C ILE A 535 10.35 -26.16 17.48
N LYS A 536 11.59 -26.63 17.27
CA LYS A 536 11.86 -27.71 16.29
C LYS A 536 11.14 -29.01 16.64
N LEU A 537 11.12 -29.38 17.92
CA LEU A 537 10.39 -30.56 18.39
C LEU A 537 8.87 -30.38 18.27
N GLN A 538 8.37 -29.17 18.51
CA GLN A 538 6.95 -28.84 18.32
C GLN A 538 6.53 -28.98 16.85
N GLN A 539 7.34 -28.52 15.89
CA GLN A 539 7.06 -28.69 14.45
C GLN A 539 6.87 -30.17 14.10
N GLN A 540 7.84 -31.02 14.48
CA GLN A 540 7.76 -32.46 14.26
C GLN A 540 6.55 -33.09 14.93
N TRP A 541 6.21 -32.65 16.14
CA TRP A 541 5.04 -33.15 16.87
C TRP A 541 3.72 -32.78 16.17
N VAL A 542 3.58 -31.55 15.68
CA VAL A 542 2.41 -31.12 14.90
C VAL A 542 2.28 -31.92 13.60
N GLU A 543 3.36 -32.11 12.86
CA GLU A 543 3.38 -32.92 11.64
C GLU A 543 2.96 -34.39 11.89
N ASN A 544 3.44 -34.98 12.99
CA ASN A 544 3.05 -36.32 13.40
C ASN A 544 1.56 -36.42 13.73
N LEU A 545 1.00 -35.42 14.43
CA LEU A 545 -0.44 -35.36 14.72
C LEU A 545 -1.27 -35.23 13.44
N GLN A 546 -0.84 -34.39 12.49
CA GLN A 546 -1.50 -34.26 11.18
C GLN A 546 -1.53 -35.59 10.44
N LYS A 547 -0.41 -36.31 10.40
CA LYS A 547 -0.31 -37.62 9.75
C LYS A 547 -1.27 -38.62 10.37
N VAL A 548 -1.26 -38.75 11.70
CA VAL A 548 -2.14 -39.66 12.44
C VAL A 548 -3.62 -39.32 12.22
N LEU A 549 -3.98 -38.04 12.21
CA LEU A 549 -5.35 -37.61 11.93
C LEU A 549 -5.78 -37.95 10.50
N SER A 550 -4.92 -37.67 9.53
CA SER A 550 -5.19 -37.89 8.11
C SER A 550 -5.43 -39.37 7.81
N GLU A 551 -4.57 -40.25 8.34
CA GLU A 551 -4.72 -41.70 8.23
C GLU A 551 -6.03 -42.20 8.87
N SER A 552 -6.39 -41.62 10.03
CA SER A 552 -7.62 -41.99 10.74
C SER A 552 -8.88 -41.51 10.01
N LYS A 553 -8.84 -40.32 9.39
CA LYS A 553 -9.94 -39.77 8.59
C LYS A 553 -10.17 -40.55 7.30
N GLY A 554 -9.07 -40.96 6.65
CA GLY A 554 -9.06 -41.71 5.39
C GLY A 554 -9.44 -43.19 5.53
N ALA A 555 -9.48 -43.73 6.75
CA ALA A 555 -10.01 -45.06 6.99
C ALA A 555 -11.51 -45.13 6.63
N GLY A 556 -11.92 -46.18 5.91
CA GLY A 556 -13.34 -46.47 5.68
C GLY A 556 -14.06 -46.90 6.97
N GLY A 557 -15.38 -46.70 7.02
CA GLY A 557 -16.24 -47.12 8.13
C GLY A 557 -16.75 -45.98 9.01
N ASP A 558 -17.56 -46.35 10.00
CA ASP A 558 -18.25 -45.40 10.89
C ASP A 558 -17.28 -44.68 11.84
N ILE A 559 -17.74 -43.57 12.44
CA ILE A 559 -16.91 -42.71 13.29
C ILE A 559 -16.28 -43.45 14.48
N LYS A 560 -16.99 -44.44 15.07
CA LYS A 560 -16.46 -45.28 16.16
C LYS A 560 -15.29 -46.16 15.71
N TYR A 561 -15.32 -46.63 14.46
CA TYR A 561 -14.22 -47.39 13.89
C TYR A 561 -13.01 -46.50 13.60
N LYS A 562 -13.25 -45.30 13.05
CA LYS A 562 -12.21 -44.27 12.87
C LYS A 562 -11.57 -43.86 14.19
N GLU A 563 -12.36 -43.71 15.26
CA GLU A 563 -11.87 -43.44 16.61
C GLU A 563 -10.98 -44.57 17.15
N LYS A 564 -11.37 -45.83 16.92
CA LYS A 564 -10.53 -46.99 17.28
C LYS A 564 -9.19 -46.98 16.53
N ILE A 565 -9.20 -46.63 15.24
CA ILE A 565 -7.99 -46.49 14.43
C ILE A 565 -7.12 -45.36 14.97
N LEU A 566 -7.69 -44.20 15.28
CA LEU A 566 -6.97 -43.08 15.86
C LEU A 566 -6.23 -43.49 17.13
N ARG A 567 -6.92 -44.12 18.09
CA ARG A 567 -6.31 -44.62 19.33
C ARG A 567 -5.17 -45.60 19.06
N THR A 568 -5.38 -46.51 18.11
CA THR A 568 -4.37 -47.52 17.73
C THR A 568 -3.15 -46.86 17.11
N ASN A 569 -3.33 -45.86 16.23
CA ASN A 569 -2.25 -45.16 15.56
C ASN A 569 -1.47 -44.27 16.53
N LEU A 570 -2.15 -43.58 17.45
CA LEU A 570 -1.51 -42.82 18.53
C LEU A 570 -0.62 -43.71 19.41
N LEU A 571 -1.07 -44.92 19.76
CA LEU A 571 -0.27 -45.86 20.56
C LEU A 571 0.90 -46.48 19.79
N LYS A 572 0.76 -46.69 18.48
CA LYS A 572 1.80 -47.28 17.62
C LYS A 572 2.88 -46.28 17.18
N ALA A 573 2.53 -45.00 17.11
CA ALA A 573 3.43 -43.95 16.67
C ALA A 573 4.56 -43.75 17.70
N LYS A 574 5.75 -44.33 17.41
CA LYS A 574 6.94 -44.19 18.27
C LYS A 574 7.28 -42.72 18.55
N THR A 575 7.11 -41.86 17.55
CA THR A 575 7.35 -40.40 17.62
C THR A 575 6.37 -39.66 18.52
N LEU A 576 5.25 -40.27 18.89
CA LEU A 576 4.25 -39.74 19.83
C LEU A 576 4.26 -40.50 21.17
N SER A 577 5.26 -41.37 21.38
CA SER A 577 5.39 -42.09 22.66
C SER A 577 5.73 -41.12 23.79
N ASP A 578 5.32 -41.47 25.01
CA ASP A 578 5.61 -40.67 26.22
C ASP A 578 7.11 -40.38 26.39
N GLN A 579 8.01 -41.22 25.89
CA GLN A 579 9.45 -41.00 25.98
C GLN A 579 9.92 -39.84 25.08
N GLU A 580 9.36 -39.71 23.88
CA GLU A 580 9.74 -38.71 22.88
C GLU A 580 9.09 -37.34 23.16
N ILE A 581 7.85 -37.34 23.64
CA ILE A 581 7.09 -36.09 23.87
C ILE A 581 7.34 -35.48 25.25
N ARG A 582 7.97 -36.21 26.17
CA ARG A 582 8.18 -35.73 27.54
C ARG A 582 9.13 -34.53 27.58
N GLY A 583 8.69 -33.48 28.27
CA GLY A 583 9.40 -32.21 28.41
C GLY A 583 9.12 -31.21 27.28
N LEU A 584 8.40 -31.63 26.21
CA LEU A 584 8.00 -30.76 25.11
C LEU A 584 7.11 -29.64 25.64
N VAL A 585 7.37 -28.41 25.20
CA VAL A 585 6.54 -27.25 25.52
C VAL A 585 5.29 -27.30 24.64
N LEU A 586 4.10 -27.15 25.23
CA LEU A 586 2.86 -27.20 24.47
C LEU A 586 2.74 -25.94 23.56
N PRO A 587 2.56 -26.09 22.22
CA PRO A 587 2.44 -24.94 21.32
C PRO A 587 1.31 -23.98 21.70
N LEU A 588 0.15 -24.51 22.06
CA LEU A 588 -1.06 -23.76 22.41
C LEU A 588 -0.91 -22.96 23.72
N ASP A 589 -0.14 -23.46 24.68
CA ASP A 589 0.11 -22.82 25.97
C ASP A 589 1.52 -23.15 26.49
N PRO A 590 2.51 -22.26 26.25
CA PRO A 590 3.92 -22.51 26.59
C PRO A 590 4.22 -22.62 28.09
N ASN A 591 3.25 -22.32 28.96
CA ASN A 591 3.39 -22.48 30.40
C ASN A 591 3.35 -23.95 30.85
N TYR A 592 2.89 -24.85 29.97
CA TYR A 592 2.80 -26.28 30.23
C TYR A 592 3.85 -27.07 29.46
N ARG A 593 4.41 -28.08 30.13
CA ARG A 593 5.26 -29.10 29.52
C ARG A 593 4.53 -30.43 29.51
N ILE A 594 4.63 -31.15 28.40
CA ILE A 594 4.00 -32.44 28.21
C ILE A 594 4.77 -33.49 29.01
N GLU A 595 4.07 -34.30 29.80
CA GLU A 595 4.63 -35.45 30.50
C GLU A 595 4.27 -36.78 29.82
N GLY A 596 3.10 -36.83 29.17
CA GLY A 596 2.62 -38.01 28.46
C GLY A 596 1.27 -37.77 27.81
N MET A 597 0.80 -38.73 27.01
CA MET A 597 -0.43 -38.63 26.23
C MET A 597 -1.45 -39.69 26.65
N LEU A 598 -2.69 -39.28 26.91
CA LEU A 598 -3.80 -40.18 27.23
C LEU A 598 -4.50 -40.66 25.96
N ALA A 599 -3.80 -41.48 25.15
CA ALA A 599 -4.28 -41.95 23.85
C ALA A 599 -5.64 -42.67 23.93
N GLU A 600 -5.93 -43.37 25.02
CA GLU A 600 -7.21 -44.08 25.22
C GLU A 600 -8.41 -43.14 25.33
N SER A 601 -8.19 -41.91 25.84
CA SER A 601 -9.23 -40.88 25.96
C SER A 601 -9.48 -40.10 24.67
N ALA A 602 -8.63 -40.31 23.65
CA ALA A 602 -8.75 -39.61 22.38
C ALA A 602 -10.08 -39.96 21.69
N ASN A 603 -10.71 -38.95 21.08
CA ASN A 603 -11.95 -39.12 20.33
C ASN A 603 -11.93 -38.31 19.02
N ILE A 604 -12.89 -38.59 18.14
CA ILE A 604 -13.13 -37.81 16.92
C ILE A 604 -14.53 -37.21 17.02
N PHE A 605 -14.65 -35.90 16.79
CA PHE A 605 -15.96 -35.25 16.77
C PHE A 605 -16.73 -35.61 15.51
N ASN A 606 -18.03 -35.84 15.66
CA ASN A 606 -18.95 -36.07 14.55
C ASN A 606 -19.32 -34.74 13.86
N SER A 607 -18.37 -34.17 13.13
CA SER A 607 -18.52 -32.94 12.35
C SER A 607 -17.88 -33.11 10.98
N LYS A 608 -18.18 -32.20 10.04
CA LYS A 608 -17.66 -32.24 8.66
C LYS A 608 -16.12 -32.32 8.62
N ALA A 609 -15.44 -31.57 9.47
CA ALA A 609 -13.98 -31.54 9.54
C ALA A 609 -13.36 -32.71 10.35
N MET A 610 -14.17 -33.52 11.05
CA MET A 610 -13.74 -34.65 11.91
C MET A 610 -12.48 -34.35 12.76
N PRO A 611 -12.47 -33.29 13.59
CA PRO A 611 -11.32 -32.96 14.41
C PRO A 611 -11.13 -33.96 15.53
N MET A 612 -9.88 -34.12 16.00
CA MET A 612 -9.57 -35.00 17.13
C MET A 612 -9.61 -34.23 18.45
N LYS A 613 -10.12 -34.86 19.51
CA LYS A 613 -9.89 -34.44 20.89
C LYS A 613 -8.77 -35.27 21.47
N LEU A 614 -7.81 -34.62 22.11
CA LEU A 614 -6.70 -35.29 22.79
C LEU A 614 -6.48 -34.69 24.18
N THR A 615 -6.23 -35.56 25.16
CA THR A 615 -5.86 -35.16 26.52
C THR A 615 -4.40 -35.53 26.77
N LEU A 616 -3.65 -34.57 27.29
CA LEU A 616 -2.28 -34.74 27.70
C LEU A 616 -2.17 -34.68 29.23
N ARG A 617 -1.19 -35.40 29.75
CA ARG A 617 -0.67 -35.17 31.09
C ARG A 617 0.38 -34.07 31.01
N VAL A 618 0.24 -33.02 31.80
CA VAL A 618 1.13 -31.87 31.76
C VAL A 618 1.65 -31.49 33.15
N ALA A 619 2.82 -30.86 33.17
CA ALA A 619 3.37 -30.19 34.32
C ALA A 619 3.37 -28.67 34.07
N SER A 620 2.75 -27.91 34.98
CA SER A 620 2.85 -26.45 35.00
C SER A 620 4.25 -26.02 35.44
N GLN A 621 4.80 -24.99 34.80
CA GLN A 621 6.07 -24.39 35.22
C GLN A 621 6.04 -23.89 36.68
N MET A 622 4.87 -23.49 37.19
CA MET A 622 4.71 -23.06 38.59
C MET A 622 4.66 -24.26 39.55
N ALA A 623 4.08 -25.39 39.13
CA ALA A 623 3.95 -26.59 39.95
C ALA A 623 5.30 -27.25 40.28
N LEU A 624 6.35 -27.01 39.47
CA LEU A 624 7.73 -27.44 39.74
C LEU A 624 8.33 -26.83 41.02
N THR A 625 7.73 -25.77 41.56
CA THR A 625 8.13 -25.15 42.85
C THR A 625 7.33 -25.64 44.05
N SER A 626 6.27 -26.43 43.82
CA SER A 626 5.40 -26.96 44.87
C SER A 626 5.92 -28.32 45.37
N ARG A 627 5.74 -28.61 46.67
CA ARG A 627 6.25 -29.84 47.31
C ARG A 627 5.50 -31.13 46.90
N SER A 628 4.49 -31.05 46.04
CA SER A 628 3.71 -32.19 45.55
C SER A 628 2.96 -31.86 44.25
N PRO A 629 3.61 -31.86 43.08
CA PRO A 629 2.92 -31.64 41.82
C PRO A 629 2.09 -32.88 41.49
N GLN A 630 0.77 -32.77 41.52
CA GLN A 630 -0.06 -33.73 40.81
C GLN A 630 -0.03 -33.40 39.32
N PRO A 631 0.12 -34.40 38.44
CA PRO A 631 0.03 -34.16 37.01
C PRO A 631 -1.35 -33.60 36.65
N GLU A 632 -1.37 -32.45 35.99
CA GLU A 632 -2.61 -31.83 35.49
C GLU A 632 -2.98 -32.43 34.13
N GLU A 633 -4.27 -32.51 33.84
CA GLU A 633 -4.76 -32.92 32.52
C GLU A 633 -5.05 -31.68 31.67
N TYR A 634 -4.47 -31.62 30.47
CA TYR A 634 -4.75 -30.57 29.51
C TYR A 634 -5.38 -31.17 28.25
N THR A 635 -6.61 -30.78 27.96
CA THR A 635 -7.34 -31.26 26.77
C THR A 635 -7.41 -30.18 25.71
N PHE A 636 -7.16 -30.59 24.46
CA PHE A 636 -7.35 -29.74 23.29
C PHE A 636 -8.07 -30.49 22.16
N ILE A 637 -8.56 -29.71 21.21
CA ILE A 637 -9.08 -30.15 19.93
C ILE A 637 -8.04 -29.78 18.88
N PHE A 638 -7.61 -30.75 18.08
CA PHE A 638 -6.75 -30.51 16.92
C PHE A 638 -7.61 -30.62 15.65
N LYS A 639 -7.72 -29.50 14.95
CA LYS A 639 -8.49 -29.38 13.70
C LYS A 639 -7.56 -29.47 12.50
N GLN A 640 -8.07 -30.06 11.43
CA GLN A 640 -7.39 -30.14 10.14
C GLN A 640 -8.44 -30.04 9.02
N GLY A 641 -8.28 -29.10 8.10
CA GLY A 641 -9.21 -28.75 7.03
C GLY A 641 -9.84 -27.35 7.15
N ASP A 642 -9.62 -26.63 8.26
CA ASP A 642 -10.21 -25.31 8.54
C ASP A 642 -9.09 -24.27 8.80
N ASP A 643 -9.28 -23.05 8.33
CA ASP A 643 -8.41 -21.91 8.66
C ASP A 643 -8.83 -21.31 10.01
N LEU A 644 -8.01 -21.54 11.05
CA LEU A 644 -8.30 -21.08 12.42
C LEU A 644 -7.89 -19.64 12.71
N ARG A 645 -7.31 -18.90 11.76
CA ARG A 645 -6.91 -17.50 11.98
C ARG A 645 -8.12 -16.62 12.28
N GLN A 646 -9.28 -16.95 11.70
CA GLN A 646 -10.54 -16.26 11.99
C GLN A 646 -10.97 -16.46 13.45
N ASP A 647 -11.08 -17.71 13.92
CA ASP A 647 -11.39 -18.01 15.32
C ASP A 647 -10.37 -17.40 16.28
N GLN A 648 -9.09 -17.45 15.91
CA GLN A 648 -8.01 -16.88 16.71
C GLN A 648 -8.15 -15.36 16.87
N LEU A 649 -8.45 -14.63 15.78
CA LEU A 649 -8.71 -13.19 15.83
C LEU A 649 -9.94 -12.89 16.68
N VAL A 650 -11.05 -13.61 16.52
CA VAL A 650 -12.26 -13.37 17.31
C VAL A 650 -12.01 -13.60 18.80
N ILE A 651 -11.33 -14.69 19.17
CA ILE A 651 -10.95 -14.96 20.56
C ILE A 651 -9.99 -13.90 21.11
N GLN A 652 -9.03 -13.44 20.31
CA GLN A 652 -8.13 -12.35 20.68
C GLN A 652 -8.92 -11.07 20.97
N MET A 653 -9.92 -10.74 20.15
CA MET A 653 -10.81 -9.59 20.38
C MET A 653 -11.66 -9.78 21.65
N ILE A 654 -12.18 -10.98 21.91
CA ILE A 654 -12.89 -11.28 23.17
C ILE A 654 -11.95 -11.07 24.37
N ARG A 655 -10.69 -11.51 24.30
CA ARG A 655 -9.69 -11.28 25.38
C ARG A 655 -9.41 -9.81 25.61
N LEU A 656 -9.25 -9.05 24.53
CA LEU A 656 -9.07 -7.61 24.62
C LEU A 656 -10.26 -6.94 25.30
N MET A 657 -11.48 -7.20 24.81
CA MET A 657 -12.71 -6.62 25.36
C MET A 657 -12.89 -6.99 26.83
N ASP A 658 -12.60 -8.25 27.20
CA ASP A 658 -12.60 -8.71 28.60
C ASP A 658 -11.61 -7.93 29.47
N ARG A 659 -10.37 -7.72 29.00
CA ARG A 659 -9.37 -6.89 29.70
C ARG A 659 -9.81 -5.44 29.85
N LEU A 660 -10.38 -4.85 28.79
CA LEU A 660 -10.88 -3.47 28.82
C LEU A 660 -12.02 -3.30 29.84
N MET A 661 -12.95 -4.25 29.90
CA MET A 661 -14.04 -4.23 30.87
C MET A 661 -13.52 -4.44 32.30
N LYS A 662 -12.57 -5.35 32.51
CA LYS A 662 -11.94 -5.59 33.83
C LYS A 662 -11.13 -4.40 34.32
N ARG A 663 -10.50 -3.62 33.43
CA ARG A 663 -9.81 -2.36 33.77
C ARG A 663 -10.78 -1.34 34.40
N ASP A 664 -12.01 -1.32 33.92
CA ASP A 664 -13.11 -0.49 34.45
C ASP A 664 -13.92 -1.24 35.55
N GLN A 665 -13.33 -2.27 36.17
CA GLN A 665 -13.90 -3.07 37.27
C GLN A 665 -15.17 -3.85 36.93
N LEU A 666 -15.43 -4.10 35.64
CA LEU A 666 -16.54 -4.92 35.16
C LEU A 666 -16.04 -6.31 34.73
N ASP A 667 -16.16 -7.30 35.61
CA ASP A 667 -15.86 -8.70 35.27
C ASP A 667 -17.12 -9.44 34.82
N LEU A 668 -17.28 -9.62 33.52
CA LEU A 668 -18.41 -10.34 32.92
C LEU A 668 -18.20 -11.85 32.84
N ARG A 669 -17.16 -12.40 33.48
CA ARG A 669 -16.93 -13.86 33.56
C ARG A 669 -16.83 -14.54 32.18
N LEU A 670 -16.31 -13.81 31.18
CA LEU A 670 -16.04 -14.34 29.85
C LEU A 670 -15.04 -15.51 29.90
N THR A 671 -15.12 -16.42 28.93
CA THR A 671 -14.27 -17.61 28.85
C THR A 671 -13.51 -17.64 27.50
N PRO A 672 -12.51 -16.76 27.31
CA PRO A 672 -11.73 -16.74 26.09
C PRO A 672 -10.70 -17.88 26.03
N TYR A 673 -11.15 -19.05 25.58
CA TYR A 673 -10.34 -20.25 25.39
C TYR A 673 -9.20 -20.03 24.39
N SER A 674 -8.12 -20.80 24.49
CA SER A 674 -6.96 -20.64 23.58
C SER A 674 -7.19 -21.23 22.20
N VAL A 675 -6.78 -20.50 21.17
CA VAL A 675 -6.75 -20.93 19.78
C VAL A 675 -5.38 -20.58 19.21
N LEU A 676 -4.78 -21.50 18.47
CA LEU A 676 -3.52 -21.29 17.78
C LEU A 676 -3.58 -21.97 16.41
N ALA A 677 -3.55 -21.18 15.34
CA ALA A 677 -3.26 -21.68 14.00
C ALA A 677 -1.79 -22.07 13.90
N THR A 678 -1.52 -23.27 13.39
CA THR A 678 -0.14 -23.78 13.18
C THR A 678 0.22 -23.95 11.70
N GLY A 679 -0.76 -23.73 10.82
CA GLY A 679 -0.62 -23.65 9.38
C GLY A 679 -1.93 -23.17 8.76
N LEU A 680 -2.03 -23.23 7.43
CA LEU A 680 -3.21 -22.77 6.68
C LEU A 680 -4.49 -23.57 6.92
N THR A 681 -4.35 -24.84 7.27
CA THR A 681 -5.50 -25.75 7.37
C THR A 681 -5.56 -26.46 8.71
N GLU A 682 -4.76 -26.05 9.68
CA GLU A 682 -4.60 -26.78 10.92
C GLU A 682 -4.30 -25.88 12.11
N GLY A 683 -4.66 -26.41 13.28
CA GLY A 683 -4.28 -25.80 14.54
C GLY A 683 -5.01 -26.38 15.74
N PHE A 684 -4.79 -25.72 16.85
CA PHE A 684 -5.22 -26.15 18.17
C PHE A 684 -6.32 -25.24 18.70
N VAL A 685 -7.31 -25.85 19.34
CA VAL A 685 -8.36 -25.17 20.11
C VAL A 685 -8.39 -25.80 21.50
N GLN A 686 -8.32 -25.00 22.55
CA GLN A 686 -8.43 -25.48 23.93
C GLN A 686 -9.81 -26.09 24.16
N PHE A 687 -9.85 -27.28 24.74
CA PHE A 687 -11.11 -27.92 25.08
C PHE A 687 -11.56 -27.45 26.47
N VAL A 688 -12.67 -26.71 26.51
CA VAL A 688 -13.32 -26.32 27.76
C VAL A 688 -14.42 -27.33 28.07
N LYS A 689 -14.43 -27.89 29.28
CA LYS A 689 -15.47 -28.83 29.72
C LYS A 689 -16.82 -28.09 29.85
N ALA A 690 -17.68 -28.27 28.85
CA ALA A 690 -18.99 -27.64 28.77
C ALA A 690 -19.96 -28.50 27.96
N THR A 691 -21.25 -28.20 28.07
CA THR A 691 -22.32 -28.89 27.34
C THR A 691 -22.98 -27.90 26.37
N PRO A 692 -23.17 -28.26 25.08
CA PRO A 692 -23.93 -27.43 24.13
C PRO A 692 -25.37 -27.22 24.62
N LEU A 693 -25.94 -26.04 24.37
CA LEU A 693 -27.31 -25.73 24.77
C LEU A 693 -28.33 -26.68 24.13
N ARG A 694 -28.10 -27.15 22.89
CA ARG A 694 -28.97 -28.16 22.25
C ARG A 694 -29.10 -29.43 23.10
N ASP A 695 -27.99 -29.94 23.60
CA ASP A 695 -27.97 -31.17 24.39
C ASP A 695 -28.65 -30.93 25.75
N ILE A 696 -28.47 -29.74 26.33
CA ILE A 696 -29.17 -29.32 27.55
C ILE A 696 -30.69 -29.28 27.34
N PHE A 697 -31.17 -28.65 26.27
CA PHE A 697 -32.60 -28.58 25.98
C PHE A 697 -33.19 -29.96 25.64
N THR A 698 -32.42 -30.83 25.00
CA THR A 698 -32.86 -32.20 24.69
C THR A 698 -32.98 -33.06 25.95
N GLN A 699 -32.04 -32.94 26.90
CA GLN A 699 -32.00 -33.80 28.09
C GLN A 699 -32.75 -33.24 29.31
N TYR A 700 -32.70 -31.93 29.53
CA TYR A 700 -33.22 -31.26 30.73
C TYR A 700 -34.36 -30.26 30.44
N GLN A 701 -34.70 -30.06 29.16
CA GLN A 701 -35.71 -29.10 28.67
C GLN A 701 -35.38 -27.62 28.88
N THR A 702 -34.80 -27.24 30.03
CA THR A 702 -34.51 -25.84 30.37
C THR A 702 -33.14 -25.69 31.04
N ILE A 703 -32.52 -24.52 30.88
CA ILE A 703 -31.25 -24.18 31.55
C ILE A 703 -31.36 -24.20 33.08
N PRO A 704 -32.41 -23.64 33.72
CA PRO A 704 -32.60 -23.75 35.16
C PRO A 704 -32.62 -25.20 35.64
N ALA A 705 -33.32 -26.10 34.95
CA ALA A 705 -33.39 -27.52 35.33
C ALA A 705 -32.02 -28.22 35.24
N TYR A 706 -31.24 -27.92 34.21
CA TYR A 706 -29.86 -28.42 34.09
C TYR A 706 -28.95 -27.93 35.22
N LEU A 707 -28.98 -26.62 35.51
CA LEU A 707 -28.16 -26.04 36.57
C LEU A 707 -28.59 -26.53 37.96
N GLN A 708 -29.88 -26.72 38.21
CA GLN A 708 -30.38 -27.35 39.45
C GLN A 708 -29.88 -28.79 39.60
N ALA A 709 -29.84 -29.56 38.51
CA ALA A 709 -29.37 -30.94 38.54
C ALA A 709 -27.85 -31.05 38.76
N LYS A 710 -27.07 -30.10 38.25
CA LYS A 710 -25.60 -30.11 38.32
C LYS A 710 -25.02 -29.37 39.53
N ARG A 711 -25.65 -28.29 39.98
CA ARG A 711 -25.21 -27.40 41.06
C ARG A 711 -26.38 -26.99 41.98
N PRO A 712 -26.98 -27.95 42.69
CA PRO A 712 -28.13 -27.67 43.55
C PRO A 712 -27.73 -26.83 44.78
N SER A 713 -28.57 -25.88 45.16
CA SER A 713 -28.48 -25.17 46.44
C SER A 713 -29.82 -25.19 47.16
N ARG A 714 -29.80 -25.29 48.50
CA ARG A 714 -31.02 -25.25 49.33
C ARG A 714 -31.41 -23.82 49.72
N ASP A 715 -30.45 -22.89 49.67
CA ASP A 715 -30.59 -21.56 50.27
C ASP A 715 -31.04 -20.49 49.26
N HIS A 716 -31.03 -20.80 47.96
CA HIS A 716 -31.41 -19.88 46.90
C HIS A 716 -32.85 -20.14 46.38
N PRO A 717 -33.66 -19.11 46.06
CA PRO A 717 -35.04 -19.30 45.54
C PRO A 717 -35.13 -20.20 44.31
N LEU A 718 -34.13 -20.11 43.42
CA LEU A 718 -34.05 -20.94 42.21
C LEU A 718 -33.49 -22.35 42.47
N LYS A 719 -33.15 -22.70 43.70
CA LYS A 719 -32.48 -23.96 44.10
C LYS A 719 -31.16 -24.24 43.37
N ILE A 720 -30.48 -23.19 42.92
CA ILE A 720 -29.18 -23.22 42.23
C ILE A 720 -28.20 -22.39 43.06
N GLU A 721 -26.92 -22.78 43.11
CA GLU A 721 -25.87 -21.96 43.71
C GLU A 721 -25.88 -20.52 43.14
N THR A 722 -25.84 -19.51 44.02
CA THR A 722 -25.95 -18.10 43.61
C THR A 722 -24.82 -17.69 42.67
N GLU A 723 -23.59 -18.12 42.93
CA GLU A 723 -22.44 -17.82 42.07
C GLU A 723 -22.62 -18.39 40.64
N VAL A 724 -23.30 -19.53 40.49
CA VAL A 724 -23.57 -20.16 39.19
C VAL A 724 -24.57 -19.33 38.40
N VAL A 725 -25.63 -18.85 39.04
CA VAL A 725 -26.61 -17.93 38.42
C VAL A 725 -25.93 -16.62 38.03
N GLU A 726 -25.12 -16.07 38.91
CA GLU A 726 -24.38 -14.83 38.69
C GLU A 726 -23.37 -14.95 37.54
N ASN A 727 -22.61 -16.05 37.47
CA ASN A 727 -21.73 -16.36 36.34
C ASN A 727 -22.51 -16.45 35.03
N TYR A 728 -23.71 -17.06 35.05
CA TYR A 728 -24.57 -17.16 33.87
C TYR A 728 -25.05 -15.79 33.39
N VAL A 729 -25.60 -14.97 34.29
CA VAL A 729 -26.10 -13.62 33.97
C VAL A 729 -24.99 -12.76 33.37
N ARG A 730 -23.81 -12.77 34.01
CA ARG A 730 -22.64 -11.98 33.57
C ARG A 730 -22.10 -12.43 32.23
N SER A 731 -21.86 -13.73 32.07
CA SER A 731 -21.30 -14.27 30.83
C SER A 731 -22.28 -14.14 29.65
N LEU A 732 -23.58 -14.31 29.89
CA LEU A 732 -24.60 -14.04 28.89
C LEU A 732 -24.61 -12.56 28.47
N ALA A 733 -24.58 -11.61 29.42
CA ALA A 733 -24.49 -10.19 29.10
C ALA A 733 -23.23 -9.86 28.28
N GLY A 734 -22.07 -10.35 28.72
CA GLY A 734 -20.79 -10.11 28.05
C GLY A 734 -20.74 -10.66 26.63
N TYR A 735 -21.07 -11.94 26.41
CA TYR A 735 -21.08 -12.51 25.06
C TYR A 735 -22.15 -11.89 24.16
N SER A 736 -23.28 -11.45 24.72
CA SER A 736 -24.33 -10.75 23.96
C SER A 736 -23.80 -9.44 23.36
N ILE A 737 -23.11 -8.62 24.16
CA ILE A 737 -22.52 -7.36 23.70
C ILE A 737 -21.33 -7.58 22.76
N VAL A 738 -20.43 -8.50 23.11
CA VAL A 738 -19.24 -8.77 22.30
C VAL A 738 -19.63 -9.32 20.92
N CYS A 739 -20.56 -10.28 20.85
CA CYS A 739 -21.05 -10.80 19.58
C CYS A 739 -21.83 -9.75 18.78
N TYR A 740 -22.58 -8.87 19.44
CA TYR A 740 -23.27 -7.77 18.77
C TYR A 740 -22.29 -6.81 18.08
N ILE A 741 -21.24 -6.37 18.80
CA ILE A 741 -20.23 -5.43 18.29
C ILE A 741 -19.44 -6.05 17.14
N LEU A 742 -18.97 -7.29 17.31
CA LEU A 742 -18.19 -8.00 16.29
C LEU A 742 -19.06 -8.49 15.11
N GLY A 743 -20.39 -8.46 15.26
CA GLY A 743 -21.33 -8.96 14.26
C GLY A 743 -21.15 -10.45 13.99
N ILE A 744 -20.94 -11.25 15.03
CA ILE A 744 -20.75 -12.70 14.92
C ILE A 744 -22.08 -13.37 14.56
N GLY A 745 -22.12 -14.06 13.43
CA GLY A 745 -23.30 -14.77 12.92
C GLY A 745 -23.33 -16.26 13.31
N ASP A 746 -24.34 -16.97 12.84
CA ASP A 746 -24.52 -18.42 13.03
C ASP A 746 -24.50 -18.88 14.50
N ARG A 747 -25.12 -18.07 15.37
CA ARG A 747 -25.25 -18.39 16.81
C ARG A 747 -26.46 -19.29 17.06
N HIS A 748 -26.36 -20.56 16.70
CA HIS A 748 -27.36 -21.60 17.05
C HIS A 748 -27.00 -22.36 18.34
N ASN A 749 -27.94 -23.13 18.88
CA ASN A 749 -27.82 -23.81 20.17
C ASN A 749 -26.65 -24.82 20.27
N ASP A 750 -26.05 -25.26 19.16
CA ASP A 750 -24.82 -26.08 19.20
C ASP A 750 -23.54 -25.27 19.41
N ASN A 751 -23.53 -23.99 19.00
CA ASN A 751 -22.37 -23.10 19.09
C ASN A 751 -22.35 -22.33 20.42
N LEU A 752 -23.37 -22.55 21.26
CA LEU A 752 -23.52 -21.97 22.59
C LEU A 752 -23.28 -23.06 23.62
N LEU A 753 -22.23 -22.92 24.43
CA LEU A 753 -21.82 -23.92 25.41
C LEU A 753 -21.95 -23.37 26.82
N LEU A 754 -22.47 -24.19 27.73
CA LEU A 754 -22.64 -23.86 29.14
C LEU A 754 -21.76 -24.77 30.00
N CYS A 755 -20.91 -24.16 30.83
CA CYS A 755 -20.15 -24.86 31.85
C CYS A 755 -21.02 -25.19 33.07
N GLU A 756 -20.64 -26.25 33.79
CA GLU A 756 -21.30 -26.63 35.05
C GLU A 756 -21.17 -25.57 36.15
N ASN A 757 -20.27 -24.58 36.01
CA ASN A 757 -20.13 -23.44 36.94
C ASN A 757 -20.96 -22.20 36.53
N GLY A 758 -21.82 -22.34 35.50
CA GLY A 758 -22.71 -21.28 35.03
C GLY A 758 -22.14 -20.39 33.95
N LYS A 759 -20.84 -20.47 33.62
CA LYS A 759 -20.26 -19.66 32.55
C LYS A 759 -20.76 -20.14 31.17
N LEU A 760 -21.42 -19.24 30.44
CA LEU A 760 -21.80 -19.41 29.05
C LEU A 760 -20.68 -18.87 28.15
N PHE A 761 -20.37 -19.57 27.06
CA PHE A 761 -19.47 -19.06 26.04
C PHE A 761 -19.84 -19.59 24.65
N HIS A 762 -19.38 -18.88 23.63
CA HIS A 762 -19.65 -19.20 22.23
C HIS A 762 -18.42 -19.86 21.60
N VAL A 763 -18.64 -20.77 20.65
CA VAL A 763 -17.58 -21.39 19.84
C VAL A 763 -17.90 -21.27 18.35
N ASP A 764 -16.94 -21.67 17.50
CA ASP A 764 -17.05 -21.74 16.05
C ASP A 764 -17.38 -20.38 15.43
N PHE A 765 -16.39 -19.55 15.16
CA PHE A 765 -16.60 -18.17 14.69
C PHE A 765 -16.51 -18.01 13.17
N GLY A 766 -16.88 -19.06 12.43
CA GLY A 766 -16.80 -19.10 10.96
C GLY A 766 -17.62 -18.05 10.20
N TYR A 767 -18.51 -17.31 10.87
CA TYR A 767 -19.27 -16.18 10.30
C TYR A 767 -19.12 -14.91 11.15
N MET A 768 -18.57 -13.84 10.59
CA MET A 768 -18.38 -12.55 11.28
C MET A 768 -18.77 -11.32 10.44
N LEU A 769 -18.72 -10.13 11.04
CA LEU A 769 -19.02 -8.84 10.37
C LEU A 769 -20.42 -8.77 9.76
N GLY A 770 -21.41 -9.35 10.45
CA GLY A 770 -22.82 -9.33 10.07
C GLY A 770 -23.19 -10.33 8.98
N ARG A 771 -22.28 -11.23 8.59
CA ARG A 771 -22.66 -12.40 7.81
C ARG A 771 -23.37 -13.40 8.69
N ASP A 772 -24.45 -13.96 8.18
CA ASP A 772 -25.17 -15.04 8.82
C ASP A 772 -25.74 -15.96 7.72
N PRO A 773 -25.69 -17.29 7.89
CA PRO A 773 -26.35 -18.21 6.97
C PRO A 773 -27.88 -18.07 6.99
N LYS A 774 -28.46 -17.45 8.02
CA LYS A 774 -29.92 -17.28 8.17
C LYS A 774 -30.37 -15.93 7.60
N PRO A 775 -31.51 -15.90 6.87
CA PRO A 775 -32.09 -14.64 6.43
C PRO A 775 -32.65 -13.87 7.63
N LEU A 776 -32.29 -12.58 7.73
CA LEU A 776 -32.75 -11.64 8.77
C LEU A 776 -32.45 -12.13 10.20
N PRO A 777 -31.16 -12.31 10.56
CA PRO A 777 -30.81 -12.69 11.94
C PRO A 777 -31.23 -11.59 12.92
N PRO A 778 -31.60 -11.95 14.16
CA PRO A 778 -31.84 -10.95 15.19
C PRO A 778 -30.53 -10.19 15.44
N PRO A 779 -30.60 -8.90 15.78
CA PRO A 779 -29.38 -8.11 15.94
C PRO A 779 -28.50 -8.62 17.09
N MET A 780 -29.10 -9.23 18.11
CA MET A 780 -28.43 -9.94 19.19
C MET A 780 -29.12 -11.28 19.46
N LYS A 781 -28.34 -12.35 19.71
CA LYS A 781 -28.91 -13.68 19.98
C LYS A 781 -29.33 -13.81 21.46
N LEU A 782 -30.57 -13.44 21.75
CA LEU A 782 -31.23 -13.67 23.04
C LEU A 782 -32.50 -14.50 22.83
N SER A 783 -32.40 -15.83 22.92
CA SER A 783 -33.60 -16.68 22.84
C SER A 783 -34.42 -16.59 24.12
N SER A 784 -35.74 -16.82 24.02
CA SER A 784 -36.63 -16.87 25.19
C SER A 784 -36.20 -17.94 26.21
N GLU A 785 -35.60 -19.04 25.74
CA GLU A 785 -35.08 -20.12 26.57
C GLU A 785 -33.85 -19.69 27.39
N MET A 786 -32.95 -18.88 26.81
CA MET A 786 -31.80 -18.30 27.52
C MET A 786 -32.24 -17.25 28.54
N MET A 787 -33.25 -16.45 28.19
CA MET A 787 -33.78 -15.43 29.08
C MET A 787 -34.64 -16.00 30.22
N LEU A 788 -35.04 -17.26 30.19
CA LEU A 788 -35.93 -17.86 31.19
C LEU A 788 -35.38 -17.79 32.61
N LEU A 789 -34.07 -18.06 32.80
CA LEU A 789 -33.43 -17.98 34.11
C LEU A 789 -33.44 -16.54 34.63
N ILE A 790 -33.13 -15.58 33.76
CA ILE A 790 -33.02 -14.15 34.08
C ILE A 790 -34.40 -13.56 34.36
N SER A 791 -35.41 -13.94 33.59
CA SER A 791 -36.77 -13.40 33.68
C SER A 791 -37.55 -13.95 34.87
N SER A 792 -36.99 -14.94 35.58
CA SER A 792 -37.62 -15.55 36.76
C SER A 792 -37.51 -14.68 38.02
N ASP A 793 -36.59 -13.71 38.03
CA ASP A 793 -36.38 -12.75 39.11
C ASP A 793 -36.04 -11.38 38.52
N GLN A 794 -36.83 -10.36 38.87
CA GLN A 794 -36.64 -9.00 38.38
C GLN A 794 -35.22 -8.49 38.67
N LYS A 795 -34.62 -8.91 39.80
CA LYS A 795 -33.25 -8.51 40.17
C LYS A 795 -32.24 -8.93 39.11
N TRP A 796 -32.29 -10.19 38.67
CA TRP A 796 -31.34 -10.70 37.68
C TRP A 796 -31.56 -10.07 36.30
N TYR A 797 -32.79 -9.72 35.96
CA TYR A 797 -33.12 -8.98 34.74
C TYR A 797 -32.55 -7.56 34.75
N ASP A 798 -32.71 -6.83 35.86
CA ASP A 798 -32.17 -5.48 36.02
C ASP A 798 -30.62 -5.51 35.99
N GLU A 799 -30.00 -6.48 36.66
CA GLU A 799 -28.54 -6.68 36.61
C GLU A 799 -28.06 -7.01 35.19
N PHE A 800 -28.76 -7.87 34.46
CA PHE A 800 -28.43 -8.20 33.07
C PHE A 800 -28.45 -6.96 32.17
N ILE A 801 -29.48 -6.12 32.27
CA ILE A 801 -29.57 -4.86 31.50
C ILE A 801 -28.43 -3.93 31.91
N SER A 802 -28.19 -3.77 33.21
CA SER A 802 -27.11 -2.92 33.72
C SER A 802 -25.73 -3.36 33.23
N TYR A 803 -25.47 -4.68 33.17
CA TYR A 803 -24.23 -5.22 32.63
C TYR A 803 -24.09 -4.98 31.13
N CYS A 804 -25.17 -5.19 30.35
CA CYS A 804 -25.18 -4.90 28.92
C CYS A 804 -24.88 -3.42 28.62
N ASP A 805 -25.54 -2.49 29.34
CA ASP A 805 -25.34 -1.05 29.18
C ASP A 805 -23.92 -0.63 29.56
N SER A 806 -23.43 -1.08 30.72
CA SER A 806 -22.08 -0.76 31.20
C SER A 806 -21.00 -1.29 30.25
N ALA A 807 -21.12 -2.55 29.82
CA ALA A 807 -20.21 -3.17 28.86
C ALA A 807 -20.16 -2.38 27.54
N PHE A 808 -21.33 -2.02 27.00
CA PHE A 808 -21.40 -1.26 25.76
C PHE A 808 -20.73 0.11 25.88
N LYS A 809 -20.98 0.85 26.97
CA LYS A 809 -20.33 2.14 27.23
C LYS A 809 -18.82 2.03 27.35
N ILE A 810 -18.32 1.04 28.10
CA ILE A 810 -16.87 0.82 28.26
C ILE A 810 -16.22 0.52 26.92
N LEU A 811 -16.81 -0.38 26.13
CA LEU A 811 -16.26 -0.74 24.81
C LEU A 811 -16.33 0.42 23.82
N ARG A 812 -17.38 1.26 23.87
CA ARG A 812 -17.47 2.50 23.06
C ARG A 812 -16.38 3.50 23.40
N ARG A 813 -16.07 3.69 24.69
CA ARG A 813 -14.99 4.59 25.13
C ARG A 813 -13.62 4.13 24.66
N ASN A 814 -13.43 2.82 24.48
CA ASN A 814 -12.19 2.19 24.01
C ASN A 814 -12.26 1.74 22.54
N ALA A 815 -13.17 2.32 21.74
CA ALA A 815 -13.41 1.90 20.36
C ALA A 815 -12.16 1.98 19.48
N ASN A 816 -11.32 3.00 19.68
CA ASN A 816 -10.09 3.19 18.89
C ASN A 816 -9.18 1.96 18.91
N VAL A 817 -8.94 1.38 20.08
CA VAL A 817 -8.09 0.19 20.23
C VAL A 817 -8.66 -1.00 19.45
N ILE A 818 -9.98 -1.20 19.56
CA ILE A 818 -10.69 -2.28 18.88
C ILE A 818 -10.62 -2.11 17.36
N LEU A 819 -10.89 -0.89 16.87
CA LEU A 819 -10.87 -0.56 15.43
C LEU A 819 -9.45 -0.63 14.86
N ASN A 820 -8.44 -0.17 15.60
CA ASN A 820 -7.04 -0.21 15.18
C ASN A 820 -6.54 -1.65 15.01
N LEU A 821 -6.83 -2.53 15.98
CA LEU A 821 -6.46 -3.96 15.88
C LEU A 821 -7.14 -4.66 14.71
N PHE A 822 -8.40 -4.33 14.42
CA PHE A 822 -9.08 -4.82 13.23
C PHE A 822 -8.48 -4.28 11.93
N SER A 823 -8.11 -3.00 11.91
CA SER A 823 -7.54 -2.36 10.71
C SER A 823 -6.22 -3.00 10.28
N LEU A 824 -5.38 -3.41 11.23
CA LEU A 824 -4.10 -4.10 10.98
C LEU A 824 -4.27 -5.54 10.48
N MET A 825 -5.47 -6.12 10.60
CA MET A 825 -5.76 -7.49 10.13
C MET A 825 -6.46 -7.53 8.77
N LEU A 826 -6.75 -6.38 8.15
CA LEU A 826 -7.46 -6.31 6.87
C LEU A 826 -6.69 -6.97 5.73
N ASP A 827 -5.36 -6.91 5.76
CA ASP A 827 -4.45 -7.49 4.75
C ASP A 827 -3.97 -8.91 5.09
N ALA A 828 -4.51 -9.52 6.15
CA ALA A 828 -4.11 -10.87 6.56
C ALA A 828 -4.68 -11.98 5.65
N GLY A 829 -5.62 -11.65 4.75
CA GLY A 829 -6.27 -12.65 3.88
C GLY A 829 -7.12 -13.66 4.66
N ILE A 830 -7.76 -13.22 5.76
CA ILE A 830 -8.70 -14.04 6.53
C ILE A 830 -10.02 -14.16 5.75
N PRO A 831 -10.61 -15.36 5.58
CA PRO A 831 -11.69 -15.61 4.62
C PRO A 831 -12.85 -14.60 4.69
N ASP A 832 -13.46 -14.39 5.86
CA ASP A 832 -14.61 -13.50 5.95
C ASP A 832 -14.27 -12.02 5.80
N ILE A 833 -13.10 -11.61 6.32
CA ILE A 833 -12.61 -10.24 6.24
C ILE A 833 -12.25 -9.88 4.79
N ALA A 834 -11.61 -10.80 4.07
CA ALA A 834 -11.15 -10.59 2.70
C ALA A 834 -12.30 -10.27 1.72
N ILE A 835 -13.49 -10.82 1.95
CA ILE A 835 -14.64 -10.61 1.05
C ILE A 835 -15.18 -9.17 1.14
N GLU A 836 -15.11 -8.51 2.32
CA GLU A 836 -15.62 -7.15 2.52
C GLU A 836 -14.62 -6.26 3.28
N LYS A 837 -13.36 -6.31 2.85
CA LYS A 837 -12.22 -5.63 3.49
C LYS A 837 -12.50 -4.17 3.80
N ASP A 838 -13.01 -3.40 2.83
CA ASP A 838 -13.24 -1.96 2.97
C ASP A 838 -14.41 -1.61 3.91
N LYS A 839 -15.31 -2.56 4.15
CA LYS A 839 -16.51 -2.37 5.00
C LYS A 839 -16.37 -2.98 6.39
N ALA A 840 -15.36 -3.82 6.62
CA ALA A 840 -15.17 -4.56 7.86
C ALA A 840 -15.10 -3.63 9.08
N VAL A 841 -14.20 -2.63 9.05
CA VAL A 841 -14.03 -1.66 10.14
C VAL A 841 -15.29 -0.79 10.30
N PHE A 842 -15.84 -0.31 9.18
CA PHE A 842 -17.05 0.53 9.17
C PHE A 842 -18.27 -0.17 9.81
N LYS A 843 -18.42 -1.48 9.60
CA LYS A 843 -19.50 -2.27 10.21
C LYS A 843 -19.39 -2.34 11.72
N ILE A 844 -18.18 -2.53 12.26
CA ILE A 844 -17.92 -2.54 13.71
C ILE A 844 -18.19 -1.14 14.28
N GLU A 845 -17.67 -0.10 13.64
CA GLU A 845 -17.87 1.29 14.02
C GLU A 845 -19.37 1.66 14.09
N THR A 846 -20.13 1.29 13.06
CA THR A 846 -21.58 1.53 12.98
C THR A 846 -22.32 0.82 14.13
N ARG A 847 -21.89 -0.38 14.53
CA ARG A 847 -22.49 -1.12 15.66
C ARG A 847 -22.16 -0.49 17.01
N MET A 848 -21.03 0.18 17.15
CA MET A 848 -20.67 0.91 18.37
C MET A 848 -21.41 2.24 18.54
N GLN A 849 -22.03 2.77 17.48
CA GLN A 849 -22.86 3.99 17.55
C GLN A 849 -22.10 5.18 18.20
N LEU A 850 -20.89 5.47 17.73
CA LEU A 850 -19.99 6.44 18.37
C LEU A 850 -20.51 7.88 18.35
N GLY A 851 -21.46 8.21 17.46
CA GLY A 851 -22.08 9.54 17.40
C GLY A 851 -23.13 9.81 18.50
N LEU A 852 -23.57 8.79 19.25
CA LEU A 852 -24.55 8.95 20.32
C LEU A 852 -23.89 9.42 21.62
N ASN A 853 -24.57 10.27 22.39
CA ASN A 853 -24.13 10.55 23.77
C ASN A 853 -24.41 9.34 24.70
N GLU A 854 -23.95 9.38 25.95
CA GLU A 854 -24.10 8.24 26.87
C GLU A 854 -25.56 7.88 27.17
N GLU A 855 -26.45 8.87 27.31
CA GLU A 855 -27.88 8.66 27.59
C GLU A 855 -28.60 8.03 26.39
N GLN A 856 -28.34 8.55 25.19
CA GLN A 856 -28.87 8.02 23.93
C GLN A 856 -28.37 6.59 23.69
N ALA A 857 -27.12 6.30 24.03
CA ALA A 857 -26.56 4.96 23.92
C ALA A 857 -27.24 3.97 24.87
N SER A 858 -27.58 4.37 26.10
CA SER A 858 -28.38 3.52 27.01
C SER A 858 -29.77 3.24 26.47
N GLN A 859 -30.46 4.26 25.95
CA GLN A 859 -31.77 4.08 25.34
C GLN A 859 -31.71 3.18 24.11
N PHE A 860 -30.64 3.31 23.31
CA PHE A 860 -30.37 2.42 22.18
C PHE A 860 -30.19 0.98 22.64
N MET A 861 -29.39 0.74 23.69
CA MET A 861 -29.15 -0.61 24.21
C MET A 861 -30.43 -1.27 24.75
N MET A 862 -31.26 -0.53 25.49
CA MET A 862 -32.56 -1.05 25.96
C MET A 862 -33.46 -1.46 24.80
N LYS A 863 -33.62 -0.60 23.79
CA LYS A 863 -34.41 -0.91 22.58
C LYS A 863 -33.84 -2.11 21.81
N LEU A 864 -32.51 -2.25 21.76
CA LEU A 864 -31.84 -3.37 21.11
C LEU A 864 -32.15 -4.70 21.83
N ILE A 865 -32.11 -4.71 23.16
CA ILE A 865 -32.45 -5.88 23.98
C ILE A 865 -33.92 -6.26 23.80
N GLU A 866 -34.84 -5.29 23.89
CA GLU A 866 -36.28 -5.51 23.75
C GLU A 866 -36.64 -6.07 22.36
N SER A 867 -36.11 -5.46 21.29
CA SER A 867 -36.35 -5.92 19.92
C SER A 867 -35.78 -7.31 19.67
N SER A 868 -34.63 -7.64 20.28
CA SER A 868 -34.02 -8.97 20.19
C SER A 868 -34.84 -10.04 20.91
N GLN A 869 -35.46 -9.72 22.05
CA GLN A 869 -36.35 -10.63 22.80
C GLN A 869 -37.69 -10.86 22.08
N GLN A 870 -38.22 -9.84 21.41
CA GLN A 870 -39.50 -9.92 20.70
C GLN A 870 -39.40 -10.60 19.32
N ALA A 871 -38.19 -10.81 18.80
CA ALA A 871 -37.96 -11.47 17.52
C ALA A 871 -38.31 -12.97 17.58
N LYS A 872 -39.53 -13.32 17.17
CA LYS A 872 -40.03 -14.72 17.12
C LYS A 872 -39.62 -15.50 15.87
N MET A 873 -39.24 -14.81 14.79
CA MET A 873 -38.89 -15.41 13.49
C MET A 873 -37.61 -16.28 13.46
N PRO A 874 -36.53 -15.96 14.20
CA PRO A 874 -35.31 -16.77 14.21
C PRO A 874 -35.49 -18.19 14.77
N VAL A 875 -36.43 -18.38 15.71
CA VAL A 875 -36.74 -19.68 16.32
C VAL A 875 -37.35 -20.65 15.31
N LEU A 876 -38.19 -20.13 14.40
CA LEU A 876 -38.81 -20.93 13.35
C LEU A 876 -37.80 -21.38 12.29
N VAL A 877 -36.81 -20.53 12.00
CA VAL A 877 -35.71 -20.83 11.06
C VAL A 877 -34.67 -21.76 11.68
N ASP A 878 -34.36 -21.62 12.97
CA ASP A 878 -33.53 -22.56 13.74
C ASP A 878 -34.12 -23.97 13.71
N PHE A 879 -35.45 -24.09 13.85
CA PHE A 879 -36.16 -25.38 13.72
C PHE A 879 -36.05 -25.98 12.31
N ILE A 880 -36.13 -25.15 11.26
CA ILE A 880 -35.96 -25.60 9.86
C ILE A 880 -34.48 -25.98 9.58
N HIS A 881 -33.53 -25.27 10.17
CA HIS A 881 -32.10 -25.60 10.08
C HIS A 881 -31.77 -26.92 10.80
N ASP A 882 -32.32 -27.14 12.00
CA ASP A 882 -32.24 -28.41 12.74
C ASP A 882 -32.89 -29.56 11.96
N PHE A 883 -33.97 -29.29 11.23
CA PHE A 883 -34.59 -30.28 10.34
C PHE A 883 -33.66 -30.64 9.16
N LYS A 884 -32.95 -29.67 8.57
CA LYS A 884 -31.98 -29.95 7.51
C LYS A 884 -30.77 -30.75 7.99
N LEU A 885 -30.21 -30.44 9.16
CA LEU A 885 -29.04 -31.14 9.73
C LEU A 885 -29.35 -32.57 10.19
N ARG A 886 -30.63 -32.92 10.42
CA ARG A 886 -31.06 -34.27 10.82
C ARG A 886 -31.42 -35.18 9.66
N PHE A 887 -31.69 -34.63 8.47
CA PHE A 887 -32.23 -35.38 7.32
C PHE A 887 -31.35 -35.33 6.06
N PHE A 888 -30.23 -34.61 6.10
CA PHE A 888 -29.14 -34.63 5.11
C PHE A 888 -27.80 -34.68 5.85
#